data_AF-A0A9P6UJX1-F1
#
_entry.id   AF-A0A9P6UJX1-F1
#
_cell.length_a   1.000
_cell.length_b   1.000
_cell.length_c   1.000
_cell.angle_alpha   90.00
_cell.angle_beta   90.00
_cell.angle_gamma   90.00
#
_symmetry.space_group_name_H-M   'P 1'
#
loop_
_entity.id
_entity.type
_entity.pdbx_description
1 polymer ?
#
loop_
_entity_poly.entity_id
_entity_poly.type
_entity_poly.pdbx_seq_one_letter_code
_entity_poly.pdbx_strand_id
1 'polypeptide(L)'
;INSTFFAGFSATLKRDVFKVLIDLATNAPQETVRVVKQVLREIPFASDLIIYELALIQSSIVKEAQADEEGGASKRQRKVAADSSRPSVVVDSLHRLVSVLELLESKDVNDSNLLIMPLFEILSTIMNSDLLNTPISIEYINQLLLSSLTTYIRQTDEKGIVVDEGILRVDLVVSCIRATGNPQTHNQALLLMAAIASICPDKVLHNIMPVFTFMGANVLRQDDNYSFHVIQQTLEKIIPPLVAAHRRQSEAGQSLVSQVRSIIKVFVDALFHIPKHRRLRLFSILIATLGEEDFLHVVICMMVEKYTERAGKGHQTEADSLSEFALALSNQFSAVVQMKAIIALMDVIQALPNEKAEGDDVEMEEHLFDIKTHNNKQIRQFKLAALTFSANVLTSKLFLSKILTQTNMDPSSERVLEGYYLQLAERILTLIGSFSNFVNVLAVRKEQSVLVTKFWRGIVKVTYDVLDKVHILLSLPSFVKIMVALFEHKDSTIRRKALGLFNQKIMNVPGSPAAVPAIYVDMVVGVSEDLRKVLETDHVEGATAEEVAINKQTALLCLSTIVRQFGASHPAEMTKIMPTLIGPSGLLHANEQVKASCLVCLTFMAQELGVRVVPFLPKFMPVVLSILSSTLISTNASAAAAAAAAEAEGKKSSRYNNSVLLQLAVVAHLETLIKVLPQFLSSYVTKILASTLHPVLAGYEGTDTSKLQIREKNKKLLSEMAIHIQPRILLPPVLGYYETAVKDGKDSVLALFDLVSQTITAMPRDVIAVHYKQIFKFFLGAFDYRRVHGHDANKLSTLAVVEEAVIGAFMQLVMKLNETLFKPLFLKSLDWATTELQVAKASFKDMQDRLIFFYKLMNALLEQLKSIVTPYYGYVVDHVIESLTGYAKQAKAAAASSYEDDDDEEDSKDGAVIKKKEMDELWPWMISSLNKCFLHDNDGLWNADRFEKLLHPLVNQLLVTSNQAVDVAGSEWKSYENRMNAWLVPCLGQLAVTLSNDALWKPLNYQVLLKTREDNKQIRLSALKVLQEFYKRLGEEFLILLPETIPFLAELMEDDDHEVEALTQQVIADIEVYLGGSLQKYFH
;
A
#
# COMPACT_ATOMS: atom_id res chain seq x y z
N ILE A 1 59.08 61.49 -34.31
CA ILE A 1 60.20 60.51 -34.46
C ILE A 1 59.59 59.29 -35.12
N ASN A 2 60.09 58.82 -36.28
CA ASN A 2 59.59 57.60 -36.92
C ASN A 2 60.46 56.38 -36.58
N SER A 3 59.95 55.17 -36.81
CA SER A 3 60.62 53.91 -36.45
C SER A 3 62.00 53.73 -37.10
N THR A 4 62.16 54.22 -38.34
CA THR A 4 63.41 54.12 -39.11
C THR A 4 64.49 55.07 -38.62
N PHE A 5 64.13 56.29 -38.21
CA PHE A 5 65.04 57.28 -37.66
C PHE A 5 65.51 56.91 -36.26
N PHE A 6 64.63 56.34 -35.42
CA PHE A 6 65.00 55.88 -34.08
C PHE A 6 65.94 54.66 -34.12
N ALA A 7 65.77 53.76 -35.09
CA ALA A 7 66.63 52.59 -35.25
C ALA A 7 68.11 52.94 -35.51
N GLY A 8 68.38 54.07 -36.18
CA GLY A 8 69.73 54.55 -36.53
C GLY A 8 70.52 55.22 -35.39
N PHE A 9 69.93 55.43 -34.22
CA PHE A 9 70.61 56.03 -33.07
C PHE A 9 71.57 55.06 -32.35
N SER A 10 72.64 55.61 -31.75
CA SER A 10 73.51 54.88 -30.83
C SER A 10 72.76 54.46 -29.57
N ALA A 11 73.19 53.39 -28.90
CA ALA A 11 72.52 52.87 -27.70
C ALA A 11 72.39 53.91 -26.57
N THR A 12 73.35 54.84 -26.45
CA THR A 12 73.30 55.96 -25.48
C THR A 12 72.25 57.00 -25.87
N LEU A 13 72.21 57.40 -27.15
CA LEU A 13 71.25 58.39 -27.63
C LEU A 13 69.80 57.86 -27.59
N LYS A 14 69.60 56.55 -27.85
CA LYS A 14 68.31 55.87 -27.68
C LYS A 14 67.81 55.95 -26.24
N ARG A 15 68.71 55.80 -25.25
CA ARG A 15 68.39 55.92 -23.81
C ARG A 15 67.98 57.32 -23.44
N ASP A 16 68.76 58.33 -23.83
CA ASP A 16 68.48 59.72 -23.48
C ASP A 16 67.17 60.22 -24.12
N VAL A 17 66.93 59.86 -25.39
CA VAL A 17 65.67 60.18 -26.08
C VAL A 17 64.49 59.47 -25.43
N PHE A 18 64.64 58.20 -25.05
CA PHE A 18 63.58 57.44 -24.37
C PHE A 18 63.24 58.03 -22.99
N LYS A 19 64.27 58.44 -22.22
CA LYS A 19 64.12 59.11 -20.92
C LYS A 19 63.29 60.39 -21.05
N VAL A 20 63.61 61.22 -22.05
CA VAL A 20 62.91 62.48 -22.35
C VAL A 20 61.49 62.23 -22.85
N LEU A 21 61.26 61.21 -23.68
CA LEU A 21 59.92 60.86 -24.15
C LEU A 21 59.03 60.35 -23.01
N ILE A 22 59.58 59.59 -22.06
CA ILE A 22 58.83 59.18 -20.86
C ILE A 22 58.52 60.38 -19.97
N ASP A 23 59.49 61.26 -19.74
CA ASP A 23 59.28 62.48 -18.93
C ASP A 23 58.21 63.40 -19.56
N LEU A 24 58.23 63.56 -20.89
CA LEU A 24 57.18 64.26 -21.64
C LEU A 24 55.84 63.51 -21.61
N ALA A 25 55.82 62.18 -21.52
CA ALA A 25 54.60 61.41 -21.38
C ALA A 25 53.98 61.53 -19.97
N THR A 26 54.78 61.88 -18.97
CA THR A 26 54.39 62.00 -17.56
C THR A 26 54.01 63.45 -17.18
N ASN A 27 54.81 64.43 -17.60
CA ASN A 27 54.76 65.81 -17.07
C ASN A 27 54.28 66.89 -18.06
N ALA A 28 54.03 66.56 -19.34
CA ALA A 28 53.62 67.53 -20.37
C ALA A 28 52.09 67.79 -20.40
N PRO A 29 51.62 68.89 -21.03
CA PRO A 29 50.20 69.12 -21.26
C PRO A 29 49.54 68.01 -22.12
N GLN A 30 48.24 67.76 -21.93
CA GLN A 30 47.53 66.59 -22.45
C GLN A 30 47.65 66.36 -23.97
N GLU A 31 47.72 67.44 -24.77
CA GLU A 31 47.92 67.34 -26.22
C GLU A 31 49.30 66.76 -26.56
N THR A 32 50.35 67.22 -25.86
CA THR A 32 51.72 66.72 -26.01
C THR A 32 51.84 65.28 -25.54
N VAL A 33 51.21 64.92 -24.41
CA VAL A 33 51.21 63.54 -23.90
C VAL A 33 50.57 62.58 -24.91
N ARG A 34 49.47 62.97 -25.57
CA ARG A 34 48.82 62.13 -26.59
C ARG A 34 49.73 61.87 -27.79
N VAL A 35 50.38 62.91 -28.30
CA VAL A 35 51.33 62.79 -29.42
C VAL A 35 52.55 61.97 -29.02
N VAL A 36 53.08 62.19 -27.82
CA VAL A 36 54.24 61.45 -27.30
C VAL A 36 53.90 59.97 -27.07
N LYS A 37 52.73 59.64 -26.51
CA LYS A 37 52.25 58.25 -26.38
C LYS A 37 52.05 57.58 -27.75
N GLN A 38 51.58 58.32 -28.77
CA GLN A 38 51.48 57.80 -30.14
C GLN A 38 52.86 57.51 -30.75
N VAL A 39 53.82 58.42 -30.59
CA VAL A 39 55.21 58.24 -31.03
C VAL A 39 55.86 57.06 -30.30
N LEU A 40 55.64 56.92 -29.00
CA LEU A 40 56.14 55.80 -28.22
C LEU A 40 55.54 54.46 -28.71
N ARG A 41 54.26 54.42 -29.12
CA ARG A 41 53.66 53.21 -29.71
C ARG A 41 54.29 52.83 -31.06
N GLU A 42 54.75 53.78 -31.86
CA GLU A 42 55.32 53.53 -33.20
C GLU A 42 56.80 53.10 -33.19
N ILE A 43 57.56 53.42 -32.13
CA ILE A 43 59.02 53.17 -32.04
C ILE A 43 59.35 51.77 -31.48
N PRO A 44 60.25 50.98 -32.08
CA PRO A 44 60.70 49.70 -31.49
C PRO A 44 61.63 49.93 -30.28
N PHE A 45 61.33 49.29 -29.15
CA PHE A 45 62.16 49.32 -27.94
C PHE A 45 62.83 47.96 -27.68
N ALA A 46 64.06 48.00 -27.19
CA ALA A 46 64.74 46.84 -26.61
C ALA A 46 64.45 46.77 -25.11
N SER A 47 64.33 45.55 -24.56
CA SER A 47 64.10 45.29 -23.14
C SER A 47 65.09 46.04 -22.22
N ASP A 48 66.36 46.15 -22.61
CA ASP A 48 67.41 46.88 -21.89
C ASP A 48 67.07 48.35 -21.56
N LEU A 49 66.32 49.05 -22.43
CA LEU A 49 65.96 50.46 -22.22
C LEU A 49 64.93 50.60 -21.10
N ILE A 50 64.01 49.64 -21.01
CA ILE A 50 62.95 49.60 -20.01
C ILE A 50 63.52 49.14 -18.68
N ILE A 51 64.39 48.12 -18.68
CA ILE A 51 65.09 47.65 -17.47
C ILE A 51 65.87 48.78 -16.80
N TYR A 52 66.58 49.60 -17.59
CA TYR A 52 67.34 50.74 -17.07
C TYR A 52 66.42 51.81 -16.42
N GLU A 53 65.29 52.11 -17.05
CA GLU A 53 64.32 53.07 -16.48
C GLU A 53 63.62 52.52 -15.24
N LEU A 54 63.27 51.23 -15.23
CA LEU A 54 62.72 50.53 -14.07
C LEU A 54 63.69 50.53 -12.88
N ALA A 55 64.99 50.28 -13.12
CA ALA A 55 66.03 50.33 -12.09
C ALA A 55 66.25 51.75 -11.53
N LEU A 56 66.16 52.79 -12.38
CA LEU A 56 66.22 54.19 -11.95
C LEU A 56 65.03 54.54 -11.03
N ILE A 57 63.82 54.13 -11.42
CA ILE A 57 62.59 54.34 -10.63
C ILE A 57 62.71 53.59 -9.29
N GLN A 58 63.10 52.32 -9.31
CA GLN A 58 63.29 51.50 -8.11
C GLN A 58 64.32 52.13 -7.16
N SER A 59 65.46 52.57 -7.66
CA SER A 59 66.49 53.24 -6.84
C SER A 59 66.01 54.55 -6.23
N SER A 60 65.10 55.26 -6.89
CA SER A 60 64.52 56.51 -6.40
C SER A 60 63.52 56.24 -5.28
N ILE A 61 62.65 55.23 -5.45
CA ILE A 61 61.69 54.78 -4.44
C ILE A 61 62.41 54.25 -3.19
N VAL A 62 63.47 53.46 -3.36
CA VAL A 62 64.24 52.89 -2.23
C VAL A 62 65.04 53.96 -1.47
N LYS A 63 65.66 54.93 -2.17
CA LYS A 63 66.41 56.02 -1.52
C LYS A 63 65.52 56.92 -0.66
N GLU A 64 64.27 57.14 -1.08
CA GLU A 64 63.30 57.94 -0.31
C GLU A 64 62.71 57.13 0.86
N ALA A 65 62.46 55.83 0.67
CA ALA A 65 62.04 54.93 1.76
C ALA A 65 63.11 54.81 2.86
N GLN A 66 64.40 54.77 2.50
CA GLN A 66 65.52 54.79 3.45
C GLN A 66 65.74 56.17 4.10
N ALA A 67 65.47 57.26 3.38
CA ALA A 67 65.54 58.62 3.93
C ALA A 67 64.44 58.90 4.97
N ASP A 68 63.27 58.25 4.85
CA ASP A 68 62.22 58.30 5.88
C ASP A 68 62.54 57.40 7.10
N GLU A 69 63.38 56.36 6.98
CA GLU A 69 63.84 55.52 8.11
C GLU A 69 64.96 56.18 8.93
N GLU A 70 65.92 56.89 8.32
CA GLU A 70 67.00 57.58 9.05
C GLU A 70 66.54 58.90 9.73
N GLY A 71 65.38 59.43 9.33
CA GLY A 71 64.73 60.61 9.91
C GLY A 71 63.90 60.28 11.15
N GLY A 72 64.55 59.90 12.25
CA GLY A 72 63.89 59.57 13.53
C GLY A 72 62.74 60.52 13.95
N ALA A 73 61.65 59.91 14.41
CA ALA A 73 60.30 60.44 14.64
C ALA A 73 60.10 61.62 15.63
N SER A 74 61.11 62.43 15.97
CA SER A 74 61.01 63.43 17.06
C SER A 74 61.08 64.92 16.65
N LYS A 75 61.27 65.28 15.36
CA LYS A 75 61.38 66.71 14.96
C LYS A 75 60.44 67.22 13.87
N ARG A 76 59.44 66.43 13.41
CA ARG A 76 58.59 66.80 12.25
C ARG A 76 57.32 67.61 12.57
N GLN A 77 57.02 67.92 13.84
CA GLN A 77 55.76 68.60 14.18
C GLN A 77 55.80 70.15 14.16
N ARG A 78 56.86 70.80 13.65
CA ARG A 78 56.95 72.28 13.67
C ARG A 78 57.49 72.99 12.42
N LYS A 79 57.45 72.35 11.24
CA LYS A 79 57.67 73.02 9.94
C LYS A 79 56.65 72.51 8.90
N VAL A 80 55.38 72.91 9.08
CA VAL A 80 54.28 72.64 8.13
C VAL A 80 53.92 73.90 7.32
N ALA A 81 54.70 74.97 7.39
CA ALA A 81 54.36 76.22 6.71
C ALA A 81 55.58 76.88 6.05
N ALA A 82 56.12 76.25 5.02
CA ALA A 82 56.84 76.87 3.89
C ALA A 82 57.32 75.75 2.95
N ASP A 83 57.12 75.93 1.64
CA ASP A 83 57.44 75.03 0.50
C ASP A 83 56.49 73.85 0.23
N SER A 84 55.27 74.18 -0.20
CA SER A 84 54.31 73.28 -0.86
C SER A 84 54.39 73.35 -2.39
N SER A 85 55.59 73.45 -2.98
CA SER A 85 55.77 73.67 -4.43
C SER A 85 56.94 72.90 -5.05
N ARG A 86 57.30 71.74 -4.47
CA ARG A 86 58.10 70.73 -5.16
C ARG A 86 57.36 69.40 -5.12
N PRO A 87 57.04 68.77 -6.27
CA PRO A 87 56.55 67.39 -6.27
C PRO A 87 57.61 66.53 -5.58
N SER A 88 57.22 65.73 -4.57
CA SER A 88 58.12 64.73 -3.98
C SER A 88 58.60 63.81 -5.09
N VAL A 89 59.89 63.49 -5.09
CA VAL A 89 60.53 62.70 -6.15
C VAL A 89 59.86 61.32 -6.29
N VAL A 90 59.28 60.78 -5.21
CA VAL A 90 58.43 59.58 -5.23
C VAL A 90 57.22 59.71 -6.16
N VAL A 91 56.46 60.80 -6.07
CA VAL A 91 55.18 60.95 -6.78
C VAL A 91 55.43 61.04 -8.29
N ASP A 92 56.46 61.77 -8.69
CA ASP A 92 56.90 61.84 -10.08
C ASP A 92 57.42 60.47 -10.56
N SER A 93 58.19 59.77 -9.74
CA SER A 93 58.66 58.40 -10.03
C SER A 93 57.51 57.39 -10.17
N LEU A 94 56.43 57.53 -9.40
CA LEU A 94 55.24 56.68 -9.51
C LEU A 94 54.38 57.01 -10.74
N HIS A 95 54.20 58.29 -11.10
CA HIS A 95 53.55 58.66 -12.36
C HIS A 95 54.35 58.20 -13.58
N ARG A 96 55.69 58.24 -13.47
CA ARG A 96 56.61 57.71 -14.47
C ARG A 96 56.49 56.19 -14.60
N LEU A 97 56.37 55.48 -13.47
CA LEU A 97 56.12 54.04 -13.43
C LEU A 97 54.79 53.68 -14.10
N VAL A 98 53.70 54.38 -13.79
CA VAL A 98 52.39 54.16 -14.44
C VAL A 98 52.49 54.34 -15.96
N SER A 99 53.19 55.39 -16.40
CA SER A 99 53.37 55.66 -17.84
C SER A 99 54.17 54.56 -18.55
N VAL A 100 55.17 53.97 -17.87
CA VAL A 100 55.94 52.83 -18.38
C VAL A 100 55.10 51.56 -18.41
N LEU A 101 54.32 51.28 -17.36
CA LEU A 101 53.49 50.08 -17.29
C LEU A 101 52.31 50.12 -18.29
N GLU A 102 51.66 51.27 -18.49
CA GLU A 102 50.65 51.45 -19.54
C GLU A 102 51.23 51.24 -20.95
N LEU A 103 52.51 51.61 -21.14
CA LEU A 103 53.21 51.37 -22.38
C LEU A 103 53.48 49.88 -22.61
N LEU A 104 53.89 49.16 -21.57
CA LEU A 104 54.10 47.70 -21.58
C LEU A 104 52.82 46.91 -21.88
N GLU A 105 51.66 47.37 -21.41
CA GLU A 105 50.36 46.76 -21.73
C GLU A 105 49.94 47.00 -23.19
N SER A 106 50.34 48.12 -23.78
CA SER A 106 49.92 48.51 -25.13
C SER A 106 50.79 47.97 -26.27
N LYS A 107 52.00 47.45 -25.97
CA LYS A 107 52.97 47.03 -26.99
C LYS A 107 53.87 45.88 -26.53
N ASP A 108 54.02 44.87 -27.38
CA ASP A 108 54.96 43.77 -27.18
C ASP A 108 56.42 44.22 -27.38
N VAL A 109 57.26 43.92 -26.41
CA VAL A 109 58.69 44.27 -26.39
C VAL A 109 59.52 43.04 -26.80
N ASN A 110 60.56 43.26 -27.61
CA ASN A 110 61.53 42.21 -27.97
C ASN A 110 62.33 41.79 -26.72
N ASP A 111 62.60 40.49 -26.57
CA ASP A 111 63.25 39.87 -25.40
C ASP A 111 62.48 40.07 -24.08
N SER A 112 61.18 39.80 -24.11
CA SER A 112 60.22 39.98 -23.02
C SER A 112 60.57 39.20 -21.74
N ASN A 113 61.36 38.13 -21.84
CA ASN A 113 61.77 37.29 -20.71
C ASN A 113 62.67 38.03 -19.71
N LEU A 114 63.46 39.00 -20.18
CA LEU A 114 64.38 39.77 -19.36
C LEU A 114 63.66 40.79 -18.46
N LEU A 115 62.38 41.06 -18.71
CA LEU A 115 61.56 42.01 -17.94
C LEU A 115 60.87 41.35 -16.72
N ILE A 116 60.86 40.03 -16.61
CA ILE A 116 60.15 39.31 -15.53
C ILE A 116 60.80 39.61 -14.17
N MET A 117 62.12 39.51 -14.04
CA MET A 117 62.84 39.75 -12.78
C MET A 117 62.71 41.21 -12.30
N PRO A 118 62.94 42.25 -13.13
CA PRO A 118 62.81 43.63 -12.70
C PRO A 118 61.38 44.01 -12.30
N LEU A 119 60.36 43.44 -12.94
CA LEU A 119 58.96 43.67 -12.57
C LEU A 119 58.61 43.04 -11.21
N PHE A 120 59.14 41.85 -10.88
CA PHE A 120 59.00 41.26 -9.54
C PHE A 120 59.75 42.03 -8.46
N GLU A 121 60.93 42.57 -8.77
CA GLU A 121 61.67 43.42 -7.84
C GLU A 121 60.94 44.74 -7.54
N ILE A 122 60.34 45.35 -8.56
CA ILE A 122 59.49 46.54 -8.39
C ILE A 122 58.26 46.21 -7.56
N LEU A 123 57.58 45.09 -7.84
CA LEU A 123 56.45 44.62 -7.03
C LEU A 123 56.87 44.42 -5.57
N SER A 124 58.06 43.84 -5.32
CA SER A 124 58.60 43.71 -3.97
C SER A 124 58.85 45.06 -3.30
N THR A 125 59.41 46.05 -4.01
CA THR A 125 59.67 47.37 -3.44
C THR A 125 58.39 48.15 -3.14
N ILE A 126 57.36 48.04 -3.99
CA ILE A 126 56.06 48.70 -3.76
C ILE A 126 55.31 48.05 -2.60
N MET A 127 55.41 46.72 -2.45
CA MET A 127 54.78 46.02 -1.33
C MET A 127 55.45 46.29 0.02
N ASN A 128 56.76 46.57 0.02
CA ASN A 128 57.54 46.80 1.24
C ASN A 128 57.65 48.28 1.65
N SER A 129 57.18 49.22 0.82
CA SER A 129 57.25 50.67 1.11
C SER A 129 55.89 51.20 1.57
N ASP A 130 55.85 51.85 2.73
CA ASP A 130 54.64 52.46 3.31
C ASP A 130 54.27 53.78 2.58
N LEU A 131 53.69 53.67 1.40
CA LEU A 131 53.35 54.80 0.50
C LEU A 131 51.98 55.45 0.79
N LEU A 132 51.55 55.48 2.05
CA LEU A 132 50.19 55.83 2.51
C LEU A 132 49.69 57.26 2.14
N ASN A 133 50.58 58.16 1.71
CA ASN A 133 50.27 59.57 1.43
C ASN A 133 50.42 59.98 -0.05
N THR A 134 50.36 59.04 -0.99
CA THR A 134 50.51 59.32 -2.43
C THR A 134 49.15 59.46 -3.16
N PRO A 135 49.02 60.39 -4.14
CA PRO A 135 47.76 60.65 -4.84
C PRO A 135 47.36 59.56 -5.86
N ILE A 136 48.24 58.57 -6.11
CA ILE A 136 48.02 57.46 -7.05
C ILE A 136 47.61 56.23 -6.26
N SER A 137 46.60 55.50 -6.72
CA SER A 137 46.22 54.24 -6.08
C SER A 137 47.30 53.18 -6.31
N ILE A 138 47.97 52.76 -5.24
CA ILE A 138 48.95 51.66 -5.24
C ILE A 138 48.33 50.38 -5.83
N GLU A 139 47.03 50.17 -5.63
CA GLU A 139 46.28 49.04 -6.20
C GLU A 139 46.27 49.04 -7.73
N TYR A 140 46.20 50.21 -8.38
CA TYR A 140 46.24 50.31 -9.84
C TYR A 140 47.63 49.92 -10.36
N ILE A 141 48.69 50.38 -9.72
CA ILE A 141 50.07 50.01 -10.06
C ILE A 141 50.27 48.48 -9.90
N ASN A 142 49.78 47.90 -8.80
CA ASN A 142 49.81 46.46 -8.59
C ASN A 142 49.03 45.70 -9.67
N GLN A 143 47.86 46.18 -10.09
CA GLN A 143 47.08 45.55 -11.16
C GLN A 143 47.82 45.57 -12.51
N LEU A 144 48.44 46.70 -12.87
CA LEU A 144 49.25 46.80 -14.10
C LEU A 144 50.50 45.91 -14.04
N LEU A 145 51.18 45.85 -12.89
CA LEU A 145 52.33 44.96 -12.70
C LEU A 145 51.93 43.49 -12.85
N LEU A 146 50.86 43.07 -12.17
CA LEU A 146 50.34 41.70 -12.24
C LEU A 146 49.85 41.34 -13.65
N SER A 147 49.17 42.27 -14.34
CA SER A 147 48.69 42.08 -15.72
C SER A 147 49.86 41.95 -16.71
N SER A 148 50.87 42.82 -16.58
CA SER A 148 52.08 42.80 -17.41
C SER A 148 52.87 41.50 -17.17
N LEU A 149 53.07 41.12 -15.90
CA LEU A 149 53.71 39.85 -15.54
C LEU A 149 52.93 38.65 -16.09
N THR A 150 51.59 38.66 -16.03
CA THR A 150 50.76 37.57 -16.55
C THR A 150 50.89 37.44 -18.07
N THR A 151 50.88 38.58 -18.78
CA THR A 151 51.02 38.62 -20.24
C THR A 151 52.39 38.11 -20.68
N TYR A 152 53.46 38.58 -20.05
CA TYR A 152 54.81 38.14 -20.39
C TYR A 152 55.02 36.66 -20.06
N ILE A 153 54.59 36.18 -18.89
CA ILE A 153 54.69 34.76 -18.54
C ILE A 153 53.93 33.88 -19.53
N ARG A 154 52.73 34.27 -19.96
CA ARG A 154 51.98 33.55 -21.01
C ARG A 154 52.70 33.54 -22.35
N GLN A 155 53.30 34.66 -22.76
CA GLN A 155 54.10 34.73 -23.99
C GLN A 155 55.35 33.84 -23.90
N THR A 156 55.95 33.70 -22.72
CA THR A 156 57.09 32.79 -22.49
C THR A 156 56.66 31.32 -22.58
N ASP A 157 55.48 30.99 -22.06
CA ASP A 157 54.84 29.67 -22.16
C ASP A 157 54.56 29.31 -23.63
N GLU A 158 53.94 30.23 -24.39
CA GLU A 158 53.64 30.06 -25.82
C GLU A 158 54.91 29.89 -26.69
N LYS A 159 56.01 30.55 -26.32
CA LYS A 159 57.31 30.45 -27.00
C LYS A 159 58.16 29.27 -26.53
N GLY A 160 57.74 28.54 -25.49
CA GLY A 160 58.44 27.38 -24.94
C GLY A 160 59.81 27.68 -24.34
N ILE A 161 60.05 28.90 -23.86
CA ILE A 161 61.36 29.31 -23.34
C ILE A 161 61.46 28.95 -21.85
N VAL A 162 62.49 28.19 -21.48
CA VAL A 162 62.74 27.79 -20.08
C VAL A 162 63.22 29.00 -19.28
N VAL A 163 62.42 29.42 -18.30
CA VAL A 163 62.77 30.47 -17.32
C VAL A 163 63.40 29.81 -16.10
N ASP A 164 64.49 30.37 -15.58
CA ASP A 164 65.13 29.88 -14.35
C ASP A 164 64.17 30.05 -13.15
N GLU A 165 64.01 28.99 -12.36
CA GLU A 165 63.04 28.93 -11.27
C GLU A 165 63.30 30.03 -10.22
N GLY A 166 64.55 30.48 -10.06
CA GLY A 166 64.95 31.55 -9.14
C GLY A 166 64.32 32.92 -9.42
N ILE A 167 63.94 33.18 -10.67
CA ILE A 167 63.38 34.47 -11.12
C ILE A 167 61.93 34.64 -10.68
N LEU A 168 61.20 33.54 -10.51
CA LEU A 168 59.78 33.53 -10.18
C LEU A 168 59.56 33.62 -8.67
N ARG A 169 59.19 34.81 -8.19
CA ARG A 169 58.93 35.10 -6.76
C ARG A 169 57.48 34.83 -6.37
N VAL A 170 57.12 33.54 -6.31
CA VAL A 170 55.75 33.07 -5.94
C VAL A 170 55.31 33.61 -4.58
N ASP A 171 56.22 33.72 -3.61
CA ASP A 171 55.93 34.21 -2.25
C ASP A 171 55.36 35.64 -2.24
N LEU A 172 55.80 36.49 -3.16
CA LEU A 172 55.31 37.86 -3.31
C LEU A 172 53.87 37.87 -3.85
N VAL A 173 53.56 36.99 -4.80
CA VAL A 173 52.21 36.86 -5.35
C VAL A 173 51.24 36.36 -4.27
N VAL A 174 51.65 35.38 -3.46
CA VAL A 174 50.85 34.88 -2.33
C VAL A 174 50.66 35.94 -1.24
N SER A 175 51.71 36.73 -0.96
CA SER A 175 51.61 37.87 -0.04
C SER A 175 50.66 38.94 -0.60
N CYS A 176 50.65 39.17 -1.92
CA CYS A 176 49.70 40.07 -2.58
C CYS A 176 48.26 39.53 -2.49
N ILE A 177 48.08 38.21 -2.64
CA ILE A 177 46.79 37.52 -2.43
C ILE A 177 46.30 37.66 -0.98
N ARG A 178 47.19 37.74 0.02
CA ARG A 178 46.78 37.88 1.43
C ARG A 178 46.58 39.32 1.87
N ALA A 179 47.35 40.27 1.33
CA ALA A 179 47.42 41.64 1.83
C ALA A 179 46.35 42.57 1.26
N THR A 180 45.95 42.40 0.00
CA THR A 180 44.96 43.29 -0.61
C THR A 180 43.53 42.89 -0.20
N GLY A 181 42.57 43.81 -0.34
CA GLY A 181 41.13 43.51 -0.18
C GLY A 181 40.34 43.67 -1.49
N ASN A 182 40.98 44.20 -2.53
CA ASN A 182 40.35 44.49 -3.81
C ASN A 182 40.19 43.22 -4.66
N PRO A 183 38.96 42.85 -5.06
CA PRO A 183 38.70 41.68 -5.90
C PRO A 183 39.48 41.67 -7.22
N GLN A 184 39.67 42.84 -7.84
CA GLN A 184 40.32 42.95 -9.14
C GLN A 184 41.81 42.64 -9.07
N THR A 185 42.49 43.11 -8.02
CA THR A 185 43.91 42.86 -7.77
C THR A 185 44.16 41.39 -7.46
N HIS A 186 43.30 40.74 -6.67
CA HIS A 186 43.41 39.31 -6.41
C HIS A 186 43.09 38.44 -7.62
N ASN A 187 42.10 38.80 -8.43
CA ASN A 187 41.80 38.08 -9.67
C ASN A 187 43.02 38.07 -10.61
N GLN A 188 43.70 39.22 -10.74
CA GLN A 188 44.94 39.31 -11.51
C GLN A 188 46.09 38.51 -10.88
N ALA A 189 46.22 38.52 -9.55
CA ALA A 189 47.21 37.71 -8.85
C ALA A 189 46.97 36.20 -9.00
N LEU A 190 45.70 35.75 -9.00
CA LEU A 190 45.33 34.35 -9.22
C LEU A 190 45.57 33.92 -10.68
N LEU A 191 45.29 34.79 -11.65
CA LEU A 191 45.64 34.54 -13.05
C LEU A 191 47.15 34.44 -13.27
N LEU A 192 47.93 35.29 -12.59
CA LEU A 192 49.38 35.20 -12.57
C LEU A 192 49.85 33.88 -11.96
N MET A 193 49.28 33.46 -10.82
CA MET A 193 49.58 32.17 -10.21
C MET A 193 49.24 30.99 -11.13
N ALA A 194 48.10 31.04 -11.82
CA ALA A 194 47.71 30.01 -12.77
C ALA A 194 48.66 29.93 -13.98
N ALA A 195 49.18 31.08 -14.44
CA ALA A 195 50.19 31.16 -15.50
C ALA A 195 51.58 30.71 -15.03
N ILE A 196 51.96 31.00 -13.78
CA ILE A 196 53.21 30.47 -13.20
C ILE A 196 53.12 28.95 -13.03
N ALA A 197 51.96 28.44 -12.61
CA ALA A 197 51.75 27.01 -12.40
C ALA A 197 51.81 26.18 -13.69
N SER A 198 51.56 26.77 -14.87
CA SER A 198 51.75 26.06 -16.15
C SER A 198 53.22 25.85 -16.51
N ILE A 199 54.10 26.77 -16.08
CA ILE A 199 55.53 26.74 -16.42
C ILE A 199 56.38 26.07 -15.31
N CYS A 200 56.15 26.42 -14.04
CA CYS A 200 56.90 25.92 -12.89
C CYS A 200 55.93 25.45 -11.78
N PRO A 201 55.34 24.25 -11.92
CA PRO A 201 54.38 23.74 -10.94
C PRO A 201 55.00 23.52 -9.56
N ASP A 202 56.23 23.01 -9.47
CA ASP A 202 56.86 22.57 -8.20
C ASP A 202 57.01 23.71 -7.17
N LYS A 203 57.38 24.92 -7.60
CA LYS A 203 57.46 26.09 -6.71
C LYS A 203 56.09 26.58 -6.24
N VAL A 204 55.04 26.41 -7.05
CA VAL A 204 53.67 26.78 -6.67
C VAL A 204 53.12 25.81 -5.64
N LEU A 205 53.48 24.52 -5.71
CA LEU A 205 53.03 23.49 -4.78
C LEU A 205 53.43 23.80 -3.33
N HIS A 206 54.64 24.32 -3.09
CA HIS A 206 55.10 24.68 -1.74
C HIS A 206 54.27 25.79 -1.06
N ASN A 207 53.58 26.62 -1.85
CA ASN A 207 52.81 27.77 -1.35
C ASN A 207 51.29 27.68 -1.65
N ILE A 208 50.78 26.48 -1.91
CA ILE A 208 49.43 26.29 -2.46
C ILE A 208 48.29 26.34 -1.43
N MET A 209 48.53 25.88 -0.19
CA MET A 209 47.54 25.87 0.89
C MET A 209 47.05 27.28 1.28
N PRO A 210 47.93 28.30 1.35
CA PRO A 210 47.53 29.71 1.43
C PRO A 210 46.52 30.16 0.38
N VAL A 211 46.72 29.75 -0.88
CA VAL A 211 45.88 30.16 -2.01
C VAL A 211 44.48 29.57 -1.88
N PHE A 212 44.38 28.26 -1.61
CA PHE A 212 43.08 27.62 -1.44
C PHE A 212 42.32 28.15 -0.22
N THR A 213 43.00 28.32 0.92
CA THR A 213 42.39 28.91 2.14
C THR A 213 41.83 30.30 1.84
N PHE A 214 42.56 31.14 1.11
CA PHE A 214 42.10 32.47 0.71
C PHE A 214 40.93 32.42 -0.27
N MET A 215 41.01 31.58 -1.31
CA MET A 215 39.91 31.37 -2.25
C MET A 215 38.61 30.97 -1.54
N GLY A 216 38.70 30.08 -0.53
CA GLY A 216 37.59 29.67 0.31
C GLY A 216 36.95 30.80 1.13
N ALA A 217 37.77 31.68 1.70
CA ALA A 217 37.31 32.76 2.57
C ALA A 217 36.71 33.95 1.81
N ASN A 218 37.31 34.33 0.67
CA ASN A 218 37.04 35.63 0.03
C ASN A 218 36.51 35.52 -1.40
N VAL A 219 37.08 34.66 -2.25
CA VAL A 219 36.78 34.65 -3.70
C VAL A 219 35.53 33.81 -4.03
N LEU A 220 35.37 32.66 -3.38
CA LEU A 220 34.22 31.75 -3.60
C LEU A 220 32.87 32.34 -3.17
N ARG A 221 32.89 33.43 -2.37
CA ARG A 221 31.70 34.14 -1.89
C ARG A 221 31.19 35.21 -2.87
N GLN A 222 32.03 35.63 -3.83
CA GLN A 222 31.70 36.71 -4.75
C GLN A 222 30.85 36.20 -5.92
N ASP A 223 29.76 36.92 -6.22
CA ASP A 223 28.81 36.55 -7.26
C ASP A 223 29.10 37.26 -8.60
N ASP A 224 30.33 37.12 -9.11
CA ASP A 224 30.77 37.69 -10.40
C ASP A 224 31.24 36.59 -11.36
N ASN A 225 30.78 36.64 -12.62
CA ASN A 225 31.15 35.70 -13.68
C ASN A 225 32.64 35.75 -14.00
N TYR A 226 33.27 36.92 -13.90
CA TYR A 226 34.70 37.07 -14.13
C TYR A 226 35.51 36.34 -13.05
N SER A 227 35.22 36.58 -11.77
CA SER A 227 35.83 35.83 -10.65
C SER A 227 35.61 34.32 -10.77
N PHE A 228 34.45 33.87 -11.26
CA PHE A 228 34.20 32.44 -11.52
C PHE A 228 35.10 31.88 -12.62
N HIS A 229 35.28 32.61 -13.72
CA HIS A 229 36.20 32.22 -14.78
C HIS A 229 37.64 32.10 -14.27
N VAL A 230 38.07 33.06 -13.45
CA VAL A 230 39.40 33.05 -12.82
C VAL A 230 39.56 31.82 -11.91
N ILE A 231 38.56 31.51 -11.07
CA ILE A 231 38.56 30.30 -10.24
C ILE A 231 38.66 29.04 -11.09
N GLN A 232 37.87 28.94 -12.16
CA GLN A 232 37.89 27.79 -13.06
C GLN A 232 39.28 27.58 -13.69
N GLN A 233 39.89 28.64 -14.24
CA GLN A 233 41.23 28.57 -14.81
C GLN A 233 42.29 28.20 -13.76
N THR A 234 42.15 28.76 -12.56
CA THR A 234 43.05 28.47 -11.44
C THR A 234 42.97 26.98 -11.06
N LEU A 235 41.76 26.41 -10.96
CA LEU A 235 41.56 24.99 -10.66
C LEU A 235 42.11 24.07 -11.75
N GLU A 236 41.81 24.38 -13.02
CA GLU A 236 42.23 23.56 -14.18
C GLU A 236 43.74 23.56 -14.40
N LYS A 237 44.45 24.62 -14.00
CA LYS A 237 45.91 24.74 -14.20
C LYS A 237 46.73 24.34 -12.98
N ILE A 238 46.22 24.55 -11.77
CA ILE A 238 46.98 24.31 -10.53
C ILE A 238 46.78 22.88 -9.99
N ILE A 239 45.57 22.32 -10.09
CA ILE A 239 45.26 21.00 -9.50
C ILE A 239 45.94 19.83 -10.23
N PRO A 240 45.92 19.74 -11.58
CA PRO A 240 46.49 18.57 -12.25
C PRO A 240 48.00 18.37 -12.00
N PRO A 241 48.86 19.42 -12.00
CA PRO A 241 50.26 19.27 -11.60
C PRO A 241 50.44 18.83 -10.15
N LEU A 242 49.57 19.29 -9.24
CA LEU A 242 49.56 18.85 -7.85
C LEU A 242 49.27 17.36 -7.75
N VAL A 243 48.23 16.86 -8.42
CA VAL A 243 47.89 15.43 -8.40
C VAL A 243 49.01 14.59 -9.03
N ALA A 244 49.62 15.07 -10.12
CA ALA A 244 50.73 14.39 -10.79
C ALA A 244 52.02 14.34 -9.94
N ALA A 245 52.38 15.43 -9.26
CA ALA A 245 53.56 15.48 -8.39
C ALA A 245 53.42 14.54 -7.19
N HIS A 246 52.24 14.52 -6.55
CA HIS A 246 52.00 13.65 -5.41
C HIS A 246 51.85 12.16 -5.80
N ARG A 247 51.35 11.86 -7.01
CA ARG A 247 51.41 10.50 -7.58
C ARG A 247 52.84 10.00 -7.81
N ARG A 248 53.81 10.89 -8.04
CA ARG A 248 55.24 10.52 -8.19
C ARG A 248 55.97 10.34 -6.85
N GLN A 249 55.53 11.03 -5.80
CA GLN A 249 56.17 10.99 -4.48
C GLN A 249 55.66 9.87 -3.57
N SER A 250 54.50 9.27 -3.86
CA SER A 250 53.86 8.30 -2.96
C SER A 250 53.66 6.94 -3.62
N GLU A 251 54.39 5.92 -3.15
CA GLU A 251 54.16 4.51 -3.51
C GLU A 251 52.88 3.93 -2.85
N ALA A 252 52.24 4.66 -1.92
CA ALA A 252 51.03 4.24 -1.21
C ALA A 252 49.91 5.27 -1.37
N GLY A 253 48.84 4.92 -2.10
CA GLY A 253 47.72 5.81 -2.43
C GLY A 253 47.02 6.51 -1.24
N GLN A 254 47.23 6.07 0.00
CA GLN A 254 46.69 6.71 1.20
C GLN A 254 47.26 8.12 1.47
N SER A 255 48.54 8.40 1.15
CA SER A 255 49.11 9.74 1.39
C SER A 255 48.60 10.80 0.41
N LEU A 256 48.18 10.38 -0.80
CA LEU A 256 47.58 11.25 -1.79
C LEU A 256 46.20 11.72 -1.33
N VAL A 257 45.42 10.81 -0.74
CA VAL A 257 44.07 11.11 -0.25
C VAL A 257 44.10 12.08 0.93
N SER A 258 45.03 11.96 1.88
CA SER A 258 45.09 12.84 3.05
C SER A 258 45.48 14.29 2.70
N GLN A 259 46.39 14.48 1.76
CA GLN A 259 46.80 15.81 1.31
C GLN A 259 45.72 16.48 0.46
N VAL A 260 45.11 15.75 -0.47
CA VAL A 260 43.99 16.25 -1.29
C VAL A 260 42.73 16.49 -0.44
N ARG A 261 42.52 15.72 0.65
CA ARG A 261 41.43 15.94 1.62
C ARG A 261 41.46 17.35 2.19
N SER A 262 42.63 17.91 2.49
CA SER A 262 42.74 19.28 3.01
C SER A 262 42.19 20.33 2.04
N ILE A 263 42.44 20.14 0.74
CA ILE A 263 41.95 21.01 -0.34
C ILE A 263 40.42 20.86 -0.46
N ILE A 264 39.92 19.63 -0.55
CA ILE A 264 38.48 19.35 -0.61
C ILE A 264 37.75 19.94 0.60
N LYS A 265 38.37 19.87 1.79
CA LYS A 265 37.81 20.42 3.04
C LYS A 265 37.51 21.91 2.90
N VAL A 266 38.41 22.70 2.32
CA VAL A 266 38.21 24.14 2.13
C VAL A 266 36.96 24.44 1.29
N PHE A 267 36.74 23.71 0.20
CA PHE A 267 35.56 23.87 -0.65
C PHE A 267 34.28 23.38 0.04
N VAL A 268 34.34 22.23 0.71
CA VAL A 268 33.21 21.68 1.46
C VAL A 268 32.81 22.63 2.59
N ASP A 269 33.76 23.20 3.32
CA ASP A 269 33.54 24.19 4.39
C ASP A 269 32.89 25.47 3.86
N ALA A 270 33.37 25.97 2.71
CA ALA A 270 32.83 27.15 2.05
C ALA A 270 31.46 26.94 1.36
N LEU A 271 30.97 25.71 1.21
CA LEU A 271 29.78 25.37 0.41
C LEU A 271 28.55 26.26 0.65
N PHE A 272 28.22 26.56 1.91
CA PHE A 272 27.06 27.38 2.24
C PHE A 272 27.23 28.86 1.89
N HIS A 273 28.47 29.34 1.76
CA HIS A 273 28.79 30.70 1.33
C HIS A 273 28.85 30.84 -0.20
N ILE A 274 28.92 29.74 -0.95
CA ILE A 274 28.90 29.76 -2.41
C ILE A 274 27.44 29.96 -2.90
N PRO A 275 27.18 30.84 -3.88
CA PRO A 275 25.85 30.99 -4.48
C PRO A 275 25.29 29.67 -5.04
N LYS A 276 24.01 29.34 -4.75
CA LYS A 276 23.38 28.04 -5.07
C LYS A 276 23.55 27.63 -6.55
N HIS A 277 23.40 28.58 -7.48
CA HIS A 277 23.46 28.32 -8.92
C HIS A 277 24.87 27.96 -9.44
N ARG A 278 25.93 28.21 -8.65
CA ARG A 278 27.33 27.92 -9.03
C ARG A 278 27.88 26.64 -8.41
N ARG A 279 27.34 26.21 -7.27
CA ARG A 279 27.84 25.07 -6.48
C ARG A 279 28.05 23.82 -7.34
N LEU A 280 27.02 23.42 -8.10
CA LEU A 280 27.07 22.19 -8.88
C LEU A 280 28.20 22.24 -9.92
N ARG A 281 28.26 23.31 -10.72
CA ARG A 281 29.29 23.49 -11.75
C ARG A 281 30.70 23.52 -11.16
N LEU A 282 30.89 24.21 -10.04
CA LEU A 282 32.20 24.35 -9.39
C LEU A 282 32.71 23.01 -8.82
N PHE A 283 31.84 22.27 -8.12
CA PHE A 283 32.19 20.94 -7.60
C PHE A 283 32.36 19.89 -8.72
N SER A 284 31.60 19.99 -9.82
CA SER A 284 31.82 19.14 -11.00
C SER A 284 33.20 19.37 -11.62
N ILE A 285 33.62 20.64 -11.78
CA ILE A 285 34.95 20.98 -12.29
C ILE A 285 36.03 20.48 -11.34
N LEU A 286 35.86 20.70 -10.03
CA LEU A 286 36.83 20.24 -9.01
C LEU A 286 37.05 18.72 -9.05
N ILE A 287 35.98 17.94 -9.15
CA ILE A 287 36.10 16.47 -9.20
C ILE A 287 36.69 16.01 -10.54
N ALA A 288 36.28 16.64 -11.65
CA ALA A 288 36.83 16.33 -12.97
C ALA A 288 38.34 16.63 -13.06
N THR A 289 38.83 17.69 -12.41
CA THR A 289 40.26 18.04 -12.39
C THR A 289 41.08 17.22 -11.40
N LEU A 290 40.48 16.77 -10.29
CA LEU A 290 41.14 15.88 -9.33
C LEU A 290 41.24 14.43 -9.84
N GLY A 291 40.23 13.97 -10.57
CA GLY A 291 40.06 12.59 -10.99
C GLY A 291 38.74 12.03 -10.47
N GLU A 292 37.78 11.83 -11.38
CA GLU A 292 36.41 11.43 -11.01
C GLU A 292 36.32 10.02 -10.41
N GLU A 293 37.18 9.09 -10.82
CA GLU A 293 37.17 7.72 -10.30
C GLU A 293 37.72 7.62 -8.86
N ASP A 294 38.78 8.38 -8.57
CA ASP A 294 39.53 8.27 -7.31
C ASP A 294 38.95 9.16 -6.20
N PHE A 295 38.40 10.33 -6.52
CA PHE A 295 38.07 11.34 -5.51
C PHE A 295 36.57 11.62 -5.30
N LEU A 296 35.68 11.07 -6.14
CA LEU A 296 34.24 11.27 -5.97
C LEU A 296 33.75 10.74 -4.60
N HIS A 297 34.22 9.56 -4.19
CA HIS A 297 33.86 8.98 -2.89
C HIS A 297 34.37 9.81 -1.71
N VAL A 298 35.54 10.44 -1.84
CA VAL A 298 36.13 11.33 -0.82
C VAL A 298 35.26 12.58 -0.64
N VAL A 299 34.86 13.24 -1.73
CA VAL A 299 33.99 14.42 -1.67
C VAL A 299 32.64 14.07 -1.05
N ILE A 300 32.01 12.96 -1.48
CA ILE A 300 30.74 12.50 -0.92
C ILE A 300 30.89 12.19 0.57
N CYS A 301 31.96 11.49 0.98
CA CYS A 301 32.25 11.18 2.38
C CYS A 301 32.33 12.45 3.23
N MET A 302 33.05 13.48 2.78
CA MET A 302 33.18 14.76 3.49
C MET A 302 31.86 15.56 3.53
N MET A 303 31.03 15.45 2.49
CA MET A 303 29.69 16.04 2.49
C MET A 303 28.76 15.34 3.49
N VAL A 304 28.85 14.01 3.60
CA VAL A 304 28.09 13.22 4.59
C VAL A 304 28.61 13.51 6.01
N GLU A 305 29.92 13.68 6.20
CA GLU A 305 30.51 14.15 7.47
C GLU A 305 29.90 15.51 7.87
N LYS A 306 29.94 16.50 6.97
CA LYS A 306 29.32 17.82 7.21
C LYS A 306 27.81 17.77 7.44
N TYR A 307 27.11 16.85 6.78
CA TYR A 307 25.71 16.55 7.06
C TYR A 307 25.52 16.12 8.53
N THR A 308 26.35 15.22 9.04
CA THR A 308 26.25 14.76 10.43
C THR A 308 26.56 15.84 11.46
N GLU A 309 27.52 16.74 11.17
CA GLU A 309 27.81 17.88 12.03
C GLU A 309 26.63 18.84 12.14
N ARG A 310 26.01 19.18 11.01
CA ARG A 310 24.87 20.12 10.94
C ARG A 310 23.61 19.54 11.56
N ALA A 311 23.32 18.28 11.27
CA ALA A 311 22.20 17.57 11.88
C ALA A 311 22.41 17.41 13.41
N GLY A 312 23.65 17.17 13.86
CA GLY A 312 24.01 17.15 15.27
C GLY A 312 23.80 18.49 15.99
N LYS A 313 23.95 19.61 15.28
CA LYS A 313 23.70 20.98 15.74
C LYS A 313 22.23 21.44 15.60
N GLY A 314 21.31 20.56 15.19
CA GLY A 314 19.88 20.86 15.05
C GLY A 314 19.46 21.57 13.75
N HIS A 315 20.37 21.76 12.79
CA HIS A 315 20.09 22.44 11.52
C HIS A 315 19.64 21.43 10.43
N GLN A 316 18.48 20.79 10.62
CA GLN A 316 18.04 19.69 9.77
C GLN A 316 17.79 20.10 8.31
N THR A 317 17.23 21.29 8.05
CA THR A 317 16.97 21.79 6.69
C THR A 317 18.24 22.02 5.88
N GLU A 318 19.31 22.52 6.52
CA GLU A 318 20.62 22.65 5.89
C GLU A 318 21.25 21.29 5.62
N ALA A 319 21.08 20.33 6.54
CA ALA A 319 21.55 18.97 6.36
C ALA A 319 20.86 18.30 5.17
N ASP A 320 19.53 18.35 5.09
CA ASP A 320 18.77 17.74 3.98
C ASP A 320 19.20 18.32 2.61
N SER A 321 19.47 19.63 2.56
CA SER A 321 19.99 20.28 1.35
C SER A 321 21.38 19.77 0.90
N LEU A 322 22.22 19.30 1.83
CA LEU A 322 23.52 18.69 1.51
C LEU A 322 23.34 17.31 0.88
N SER A 323 22.36 16.52 1.36
CA SER A 323 22.04 15.20 0.81
C SER A 323 21.51 15.31 -0.62
N GLU A 324 20.59 16.25 -0.86
CA GLU A 324 20.08 16.57 -2.21
C GLU A 324 21.20 17.05 -3.14
N PHE A 325 22.09 17.91 -2.64
CA PHE A 325 23.21 18.41 -3.43
C PHE A 325 24.24 17.31 -3.74
N ALA A 326 24.55 16.41 -2.79
CA ALA A 326 25.41 15.25 -3.03
C ALA A 326 24.81 14.31 -4.10
N LEU A 327 23.49 14.14 -4.11
CA LEU A 327 22.79 13.34 -5.12
C LEU A 327 22.81 14.04 -6.49
N ALA A 328 22.59 15.36 -6.54
CA ALA A 328 22.71 16.14 -7.78
C ALA A 328 24.13 16.10 -8.35
N LEU A 329 25.15 16.13 -7.48
CA LEU A 329 26.57 16.07 -7.85
C LEU A 329 26.96 14.70 -8.40
N SER A 330 26.61 13.61 -7.71
CA SER A 330 26.87 12.24 -8.19
C SER A 330 26.21 11.99 -9.55
N ASN A 331 25.00 12.51 -9.77
CA ASN A 331 24.29 12.42 -11.05
C ASN A 331 24.98 13.16 -12.22
N GLN A 332 26.03 13.97 -12.01
CA GLN A 332 26.79 14.58 -13.12
C GLN A 332 27.73 13.56 -13.79
N PHE A 333 28.21 12.57 -13.04
CA PHE A 333 29.21 11.59 -13.50
C PHE A 333 28.57 10.33 -14.10
N SER A 334 29.37 9.47 -14.75
CA SER A 334 28.90 8.23 -15.39
C SER A 334 28.39 7.20 -14.37
N ALA A 335 27.58 6.23 -14.80
CA ALA A 335 27.04 5.21 -13.89
C ALA A 335 28.14 4.33 -13.27
N VAL A 336 29.20 4.03 -14.03
CA VAL A 336 30.36 3.26 -13.55
C VAL A 336 31.09 4.00 -12.42
N VAL A 337 31.33 5.29 -12.58
CA VAL A 337 31.99 6.12 -11.58
C VAL A 337 31.13 6.24 -10.31
N GLN A 338 29.81 6.40 -10.47
CA GLN A 338 28.87 6.38 -9.34
C GLN A 338 28.91 5.04 -8.58
N MET A 339 28.96 3.91 -9.29
CA MET A 339 29.06 2.58 -8.68
C MET A 339 30.37 2.38 -7.93
N LYS A 340 31.51 2.73 -8.54
CA LYS A 340 32.83 2.71 -7.87
C LYS A 340 32.81 3.56 -6.59
N ALA A 341 32.20 4.74 -6.64
CA ALA A 341 32.11 5.62 -5.48
C ALA A 341 31.25 5.03 -4.34
N ILE A 342 30.15 4.36 -4.66
CA ILE A 342 29.32 3.67 -3.65
C ILE A 342 30.09 2.50 -3.03
N ILE A 343 30.80 1.69 -3.84
CA ILE A 343 31.62 0.58 -3.35
C ILE A 343 32.70 1.09 -2.38
N ALA A 344 33.45 2.11 -2.79
CA ALA A 344 34.45 2.74 -1.93
C ALA A 344 33.84 3.34 -0.65
N LEU A 345 32.62 3.89 -0.72
CA LEU A 345 31.90 4.38 0.46
C LEU A 345 31.53 3.22 1.41
N MET A 346 31.18 2.03 0.90
CA MET A 346 30.95 0.84 1.73
C MET A 346 32.24 0.38 2.42
N ASP A 347 33.37 0.41 1.71
CA ASP A 347 34.69 0.09 2.29
C ASP A 347 35.05 1.08 3.41
N VAL A 348 34.75 2.37 3.25
CA VAL A 348 34.94 3.38 4.32
C VAL A 348 34.06 3.09 5.54
N ILE A 349 32.78 2.73 5.34
CA ILE A 349 31.87 2.36 6.44
C ILE A 349 32.36 1.10 7.18
N GLN A 350 32.95 0.16 6.43
CA GLN A 350 33.49 -1.09 6.97
C GLN A 350 34.78 -0.85 7.77
N ALA A 351 35.66 0.03 7.29
CA ALA A 351 36.89 0.40 7.97
C ALA A 351 36.64 1.18 9.28
N LEU A 352 35.54 1.94 9.36
CA LEU A 352 35.18 2.71 10.56
C LEU A 352 34.72 1.80 11.71
N PRO A 353 35.23 2.00 12.95
CA PRO A 353 34.75 1.26 14.11
C PRO A 353 33.26 1.54 14.38
N ASN A 354 32.54 0.56 14.93
CA ASN A 354 31.11 0.71 15.25
C ASN A 354 30.89 1.64 16.46
N GLU A 355 31.76 1.57 17.46
CA GLU A 355 31.83 2.51 18.57
C GLU A 355 33.31 2.82 18.88
N LYS A 356 33.60 4.02 19.39
CA LYS A 356 34.94 4.35 19.91
C LYS A 356 35.30 3.39 21.04
N ALA A 357 36.53 2.86 21.01
CA ALA A 357 37.09 2.13 22.13
C ALA A 357 37.28 3.09 23.33
N GLU A 358 37.00 2.61 24.55
CA GLU A 358 37.34 3.34 25.77
C GLU A 358 38.81 3.07 26.09
N GLY A 359 39.69 4.02 25.74
CA GLY A 359 41.13 3.97 25.95
C GLY A 359 41.87 4.82 24.92
N ASP A 360 42.81 5.67 25.38
CA ASP A 360 43.51 6.67 24.56
C ASP A 360 44.60 6.11 23.63
N ASP A 361 44.81 4.78 23.58
CA ASP A 361 45.91 4.15 22.83
C ASP A 361 45.41 3.19 21.74
N VAL A 362 44.94 3.74 20.63
CA VAL A 362 45.00 3.03 19.35
C VAL A 362 45.68 3.95 18.35
N GLU A 363 46.87 3.54 17.89
CA GLU A 363 47.51 4.09 16.68
C GLU A 363 46.56 3.87 15.50
N MET A 364 45.65 4.81 15.30
CA MET A 364 44.56 4.68 14.35
C MET A 364 44.94 5.42 13.07
N GLU A 365 44.98 4.67 11.97
CA GLU A 365 45.17 5.14 10.61
C GLU A 365 44.33 6.42 10.34
N GLU A 366 44.84 7.34 9.51
CA GLU A 366 44.10 8.55 9.12
C GLU A 366 42.84 8.19 8.32
N HIS A 367 41.74 7.90 9.01
CA HIS A 367 40.45 7.64 8.38
C HIS A 367 39.89 8.91 7.73
N LEU A 368 39.16 8.74 6.63
CA LEU A 368 38.49 9.83 5.88
C LEU A 368 37.45 10.59 6.72
N PHE A 369 36.87 9.94 7.73
CA PHE A 369 36.02 10.56 8.75
C PHE A 369 36.85 10.83 10.00
N ASP A 370 36.85 12.06 10.52
CA ASP A 370 37.67 12.40 11.68
C ASP A 370 37.05 11.86 12.98
N ILE A 371 37.56 10.71 13.43
CA ILE A 371 37.09 10.04 14.63
C ILE A 371 37.36 10.90 15.89
N LYS A 372 38.38 11.76 15.92
CA LYS A 372 38.74 12.51 17.14
C LYS A 372 37.70 13.60 17.48
N THR A 373 37.17 14.28 16.48
CA THR A 373 36.24 15.41 16.63
C THR A 373 34.77 14.99 16.83
N HIS A 374 34.41 13.75 16.49
CA HIS A 374 33.02 13.28 16.47
C HIS A 374 32.69 12.27 17.58
N ASN A 375 31.47 12.25 18.11
CA ASN A 375 31.05 11.27 19.13
C ASN A 375 30.45 9.96 18.53
N ASN A 376 30.19 8.96 19.37
CA ASN A 376 29.59 7.68 18.95
C ASN A 376 28.21 7.82 18.27
N LYS A 377 27.38 8.80 18.66
CA LYS A 377 26.12 9.13 17.96
C LYS A 377 26.36 9.68 16.56
N GLN A 378 27.38 10.51 16.36
CA GLN A 378 27.73 11.06 15.04
C GLN A 378 28.30 9.98 14.12
N ILE A 379 29.13 9.06 14.64
CA ILE A 379 29.60 7.88 13.88
C ILE A 379 28.42 7.03 13.39
N ARG A 380 27.46 6.75 14.29
CA ARG A 380 26.22 6.02 13.95
C ARG A 380 25.38 6.76 12.90
N GLN A 381 25.23 8.07 13.05
CA GLN A 381 24.51 8.91 12.10
C GLN A 381 25.20 8.99 10.74
N PHE A 382 26.53 8.98 10.72
CA PHE A 382 27.34 8.94 9.49
C PHE A 382 27.12 7.65 8.72
N LYS A 383 27.23 6.49 9.39
CA LYS A 383 26.96 5.18 8.77
C LYS A 383 25.53 5.11 8.20
N LEU A 384 24.54 5.61 8.94
CA LEU A 384 23.15 5.65 8.48
C LEU A 384 22.98 6.58 7.26
N ALA A 385 23.57 7.78 7.29
CA ALA A 385 23.47 8.76 6.22
C ALA A 385 24.17 8.27 4.94
N ALA A 386 25.33 7.62 5.07
CA ALA A 386 26.06 7.04 3.94
C ALA A 386 25.29 5.87 3.29
N LEU A 387 24.68 4.99 4.09
CA LEU A 387 23.79 3.93 3.58
C LEU A 387 22.55 4.51 2.89
N THR A 388 21.91 5.51 3.50
CA THR A 388 20.72 6.17 2.93
C THR A 388 21.06 6.88 1.62
N PHE A 389 22.20 7.57 1.56
CA PHE A 389 22.70 8.19 0.34
C PHE A 389 22.90 7.15 -0.76
N SER A 390 23.58 6.05 -0.45
CA SER A 390 23.81 4.94 -1.39
C SER A 390 22.48 4.39 -1.93
N ALA A 391 21.51 4.20 -1.03
CA ALA A 391 20.16 3.77 -1.39
C ALA A 391 19.46 4.77 -2.34
N ASN A 392 19.64 6.07 -2.13
CA ASN A 392 19.05 7.12 -2.96
C ASN A 392 19.68 7.19 -4.35
N VAL A 393 21.00 7.01 -4.47
CA VAL A 393 21.69 6.96 -5.77
C VAL A 393 21.20 5.76 -6.59
N LEU A 394 21.12 4.57 -5.99
CA LEU A 394 20.64 3.36 -6.66
C LEU A 394 19.19 3.48 -7.18
N THR A 395 18.38 4.32 -6.54
CA THR A 395 16.98 4.57 -6.96
C THR A 395 16.79 5.84 -7.79
N SER A 396 17.86 6.61 -8.06
CA SER A 396 17.78 7.87 -8.79
C SER A 396 17.32 7.63 -10.23
N LYS A 397 16.27 8.34 -10.67
CA LYS A 397 15.77 8.24 -12.07
C LYS A 397 16.86 8.57 -13.10
N LEU A 398 17.75 9.51 -12.78
CA LEU A 398 18.85 9.90 -13.65
C LEU A 398 19.92 8.79 -13.73
N PHE A 399 20.20 8.12 -12.62
CA PHE A 399 21.11 6.96 -12.59
C PHE A 399 20.53 5.78 -13.39
N LEU A 400 19.27 5.43 -13.16
CA LEU A 400 18.59 4.37 -13.90
C LEU A 400 18.50 4.67 -15.40
N SER A 401 18.21 5.92 -15.78
CA SER A 401 18.21 6.37 -17.17
C SER A 401 19.59 6.22 -17.81
N LYS A 402 20.68 6.59 -17.10
CA LYS A 402 22.05 6.40 -17.57
C LYS A 402 22.43 4.93 -17.75
N ILE A 403 21.99 4.04 -16.86
CA ILE A 403 22.19 2.59 -17.03
C ILE A 403 21.44 2.10 -18.28
N LEU A 404 20.20 2.52 -18.46
CA LEU A 404 19.39 2.13 -19.62
C LEU A 404 19.98 2.65 -20.95
N THR A 405 20.49 3.88 -20.99
CA THR A 405 21.14 4.39 -22.21
C THR A 405 22.47 3.69 -22.49
N GLN A 406 23.27 3.40 -21.47
CA GLN A 406 24.55 2.69 -21.65
C GLN A 406 24.35 1.23 -22.08
N THR A 407 23.38 0.52 -21.49
CA THR A 407 23.05 -0.87 -21.85
C THR A 407 22.45 -0.99 -23.25
N ASN A 408 21.63 -0.02 -23.69
CA ASN A 408 21.10 0.01 -25.05
C ASN A 408 22.17 0.30 -26.12
N MET A 409 23.21 1.07 -25.78
CA MET A 409 24.26 1.45 -26.73
C MET A 409 25.36 0.38 -26.85
N ASP A 410 25.66 -0.35 -25.77
CA ASP A 410 26.67 -1.41 -25.75
C ASP A 410 26.28 -2.55 -24.78
N PRO A 411 25.93 -3.75 -25.29
CA PRO A 411 25.61 -4.91 -24.47
C PRO A 411 26.78 -5.39 -23.59
N SER A 412 28.04 -5.06 -23.93
CA SER A 412 29.19 -5.44 -23.12
C SER A 412 29.29 -4.62 -21.82
N SER A 413 28.77 -3.39 -21.84
CA SER A 413 28.68 -2.52 -20.67
C SER A 413 27.77 -3.08 -19.56
N GLU A 414 26.77 -3.90 -19.91
CA GLU A 414 25.92 -4.60 -18.93
C GLU A 414 26.73 -5.58 -18.07
N ARG A 415 27.66 -6.33 -18.68
CA ARG A 415 28.54 -7.28 -17.96
C ARG A 415 29.50 -6.57 -17.01
N VAL A 416 30.00 -5.41 -17.42
CA VAL A 416 30.90 -4.59 -16.60
C VAL A 416 30.15 -4.02 -15.39
N LEU A 417 28.96 -3.46 -15.61
CA LEU A 417 28.08 -2.97 -14.53
C LEU A 417 27.64 -4.09 -13.58
N GLU A 418 27.36 -5.28 -14.11
CA GLU A 418 27.03 -6.46 -13.34
C GLU A 418 28.16 -6.87 -12.39
N GLY A 419 29.42 -6.81 -12.84
CA GLY A 419 30.58 -7.00 -11.97
C GLY A 419 30.58 -6.04 -10.77
N TYR A 420 30.24 -4.77 -10.99
CA TYR A 420 30.13 -3.78 -9.91
C TYR A 420 28.92 -4.02 -8.99
N TYR A 421 27.77 -4.46 -9.52
CA TYR A 421 26.62 -4.83 -8.68
C TYR A 421 26.94 -6.01 -7.76
N LEU A 422 27.68 -7.01 -8.27
CA LEU A 422 28.13 -8.16 -7.48
C LEU A 422 29.10 -7.73 -6.38
N GLN A 423 30.11 -6.93 -6.71
CA GLN A 423 31.06 -6.39 -5.72
C GLN A 423 30.35 -5.56 -4.64
N LEU A 424 29.37 -4.73 -5.03
CA LEU A 424 28.59 -3.97 -4.07
C LEU A 424 27.74 -4.88 -3.17
N ALA A 425 27.08 -5.90 -3.73
CA ALA A 425 26.33 -6.87 -2.94
C ALA A 425 27.22 -7.62 -1.95
N GLU A 426 28.43 -8.02 -2.35
CA GLU A 426 29.42 -8.65 -1.47
C GLU A 426 29.79 -7.73 -0.29
N ARG A 427 30.13 -6.46 -0.56
CA ARG A 427 30.45 -5.48 0.49
C ARG A 427 29.28 -5.15 1.41
N ILE A 428 28.05 -5.14 0.89
CA ILE A 428 26.87 -4.97 1.74
C ILE A 428 26.64 -6.20 2.61
N LEU A 429 26.88 -7.42 2.11
CA LEU A 429 26.77 -8.66 2.90
C LEU A 429 27.82 -8.73 4.01
N THR A 430 29.07 -8.31 3.76
CA THR A 430 30.10 -8.24 4.81
C THR A 430 29.73 -7.21 5.89
N LEU A 431 29.14 -6.07 5.50
CA LEU A 431 28.60 -5.07 6.42
C LEU A 431 27.42 -5.62 7.25
N ILE A 432 26.50 -6.37 6.63
CA ILE A 432 25.39 -7.02 7.36
C ILE A 432 25.93 -7.99 8.40
N GLY A 433 26.92 -8.81 8.04
CA GLY A 433 27.58 -9.72 8.97
C GLY A 433 28.23 -8.98 10.14
N SER A 434 28.99 -7.90 9.86
CA SER A 434 29.66 -7.12 10.90
C SER A 434 28.68 -6.41 11.85
N PHE A 435 27.63 -5.79 11.30
CA PHE A 435 26.60 -5.11 12.11
C PHE A 435 25.74 -6.10 12.90
N SER A 436 25.39 -7.26 12.32
CA SER A 436 24.60 -8.28 13.02
C SER A 436 25.39 -8.92 14.15
N ASN A 437 26.66 -9.23 13.93
CA ASN A 437 27.58 -9.69 14.99
C ASN A 437 27.69 -8.64 16.10
N PHE A 438 27.81 -7.36 15.74
CA PHE A 438 27.85 -6.28 16.72
C PHE A 438 26.56 -6.18 17.53
N VAL A 439 25.38 -6.27 16.89
CA VAL A 439 24.08 -6.30 17.58
C VAL A 439 23.98 -7.49 18.55
N ASN A 440 24.47 -8.67 18.16
CA ASN A 440 24.49 -9.85 19.01
C ASN A 440 25.40 -9.67 20.23
N VAL A 441 26.60 -9.11 20.03
CA VAL A 441 27.52 -8.77 21.14
C VAL A 441 26.89 -7.73 22.09
N LEU A 442 26.23 -6.71 21.54
CA LEU A 442 25.51 -5.70 22.33
C LEU A 442 24.31 -6.26 23.08
N ALA A 443 23.63 -7.28 22.54
CA ALA A 443 22.51 -7.93 23.23
C ALA A 443 22.97 -8.75 24.45
N VAL A 444 24.21 -9.26 24.43
CA VAL A 444 24.81 -10.03 25.53
C VAL A 444 25.40 -9.12 26.61
N ARG A 445 25.95 -7.95 26.24
CA ARG A 445 26.45 -6.95 27.20
C ARG A 445 25.29 -6.23 27.89
N LYS A 446 24.96 -6.62 29.13
CA LYS A 446 23.86 -6.07 29.94
C LYS A 446 23.95 -4.56 30.27
N GLU A 447 25.06 -3.89 29.95
CA GLU A 447 25.39 -2.53 30.43
C GLU A 447 25.10 -1.38 29.45
N GLN A 448 24.62 -1.65 28.22
CA GLN A 448 24.32 -0.58 27.25
C GLN A 448 22.82 -0.24 27.10
N SER A 449 22.54 1.02 26.75
CA SER A 449 21.18 1.57 26.55
C SER A 449 20.39 0.82 25.47
N VAL A 450 19.16 0.39 25.81
CA VAL A 450 18.18 -0.26 24.91
C VAL A 450 17.98 0.52 23.59
N LEU A 451 18.16 1.85 23.62
CA LEU A 451 18.06 2.71 22.43
C LEU A 451 19.16 2.45 21.40
N VAL A 452 20.39 2.14 21.84
CA VAL A 452 21.52 1.86 20.96
C VAL A 452 21.32 0.53 20.25
N THR A 453 20.88 -0.51 20.97
CA THR A 453 20.54 -1.81 20.37
C THR A 453 19.40 -1.68 19.36
N LYS A 454 18.36 -0.89 19.67
CA LYS A 454 17.26 -0.60 18.72
C LYS A 454 17.77 0.14 17.48
N PHE A 455 18.67 1.11 17.65
CA PHE A 455 19.26 1.84 16.53
C PHE A 455 20.04 0.93 15.60
N TRP A 456 20.92 0.06 16.12
CA TRP A 456 21.70 -0.87 15.31
C TRP A 456 20.83 -1.95 14.64
N ARG A 457 19.74 -2.40 15.27
CA ARG A 457 18.73 -3.22 14.54
C ARG A 457 18.11 -2.44 13.37
N GLY A 458 17.88 -1.14 13.56
CA GLY A 458 17.45 -0.22 12.50
C GLY A 458 18.47 -0.11 11.37
N ILE A 459 19.77 0.07 11.68
CA ILE A 459 20.82 0.17 10.64
C ILE A 459 20.97 -1.13 9.85
N VAL A 460 20.86 -2.29 10.52
CA VAL A 460 20.85 -3.60 9.84
C VAL A 460 19.68 -3.67 8.86
N LYS A 461 18.48 -3.23 9.26
CA LYS A 461 17.31 -3.15 8.37
C LYS A 461 17.54 -2.22 7.18
N VAL A 462 18.15 -1.06 7.39
CA VAL A 462 18.49 -0.12 6.29
C VAL A 462 19.53 -0.73 5.36
N THR A 463 20.52 -1.44 5.90
CA THR A 463 21.55 -2.13 5.10
C THR A 463 20.93 -3.21 4.22
N TYR A 464 19.96 -3.97 4.74
CA TYR A 464 19.14 -4.88 3.94
C TYR A 464 18.31 -4.16 2.86
N ASP A 465 17.74 -2.97 3.13
CA ASP A 465 17.02 -2.19 2.11
C ASP A 465 17.95 -1.73 0.98
N VAL A 466 19.20 -1.37 1.28
CA VAL A 466 20.21 -1.09 0.23
C VAL A 466 20.49 -2.34 -0.59
N LEU A 467 20.64 -3.50 0.04
CA LEU A 467 20.83 -4.77 -0.67
C LEU A 467 19.63 -5.09 -1.58
N ASP A 468 18.40 -4.87 -1.11
CA ASP A 468 17.17 -5.06 -1.90
C ASP A 468 17.20 -4.18 -3.17
N LYS A 469 17.65 -2.91 -3.05
CA LYS A 469 17.79 -1.99 -4.18
C LYS A 469 18.86 -2.43 -5.18
N VAL A 470 20.00 -2.97 -4.72
CA VAL A 470 21.03 -3.54 -5.60
C VAL A 470 20.49 -4.77 -6.34
N HIS A 471 19.71 -5.62 -5.66
CA HIS A 471 19.15 -6.82 -6.27
C HIS A 471 18.14 -6.57 -7.39
N ILE A 472 17.43 -5.44 -7.35
CA ILE A 472 16.54 -5.01 -8.44
C ILE A 472 17.35 -4.73 -9.71
N LEU A 473 18.57 -4.22 -9.58
CA LEU A 473 19.44 -3.86 -10.72
C LEU A 473 20.15 -5.07 -11.37
N LEU A 474 20.21 -6.22 -10.68
CA LEU A 474 20.85 -7.42 -11.21
C LEU A 474 20.02 -8.08 -12.33
N SER A 475 20.71 -8.63 -13.33
CA SER A 475 20.11 -9.51 -14.33
C SER A 475 19.44 -10.73 -13.65
N LEU A 476 18.43 -11.32 -14.29
CA LEU A 476 17.74 -12.50 -13.76
C LEU A 476 18.71 -13.68 -13.49
N PRO A 477 19.69 -14.01 -14.36
CA PRO A 477 20.64 -15.10 -14.12
C PRO A 477 21.54 -14.91 -12.91
N SER A 478 22.18 -13.76 -12.80
CA SER A 478 23.12 -13.50 -11.71
C SER A 478 22.38 -13.38 -10.39
N PHE A 479 21.17 -12.81 -10.42
CA PHE A 479 20.28 -12.83 -9.27
C PHE A 479 19.95 -14.25 -8.79
N VAL A 480 19.54 -15.14 -9.71
CA VAL A 480 19.20 -16.53 -9.33
C VAL A 480 20.42 -17.25 -8.74
N LYS A 481 21.60 -17.11 -9.35
CA LYS A 481 22.85 -17.72 -8.83
C LYS A 481 23.18 -17.27 -7.41
N ILE A 482 23.07 -15.97 -7.12
CA ILE A 482 23.29 -15.44 -5.77
C ILE A 482 22.25 -15.97 -4.81
N MET A 483 20.98 -16.01 -5.21
CA MET A 483 19.90 -16.49 -4.33
C MET A 483 20.07 -17.97 -3.98
N VAL A 484 20.44 -18.83 -4.93
CA VAL A 484 20.75 -20.24 -4.67
C VAL A 484 21.88 -20.38 -3.64
N ALA A 485 22.96 -19.60 -3.77
CA ALA A 485 24.04 -19.59 -2.78
C ALA A 485 23.57 -19.09 -1.40
N LEU A 486 22.69 -18.09 -1.35
CA LEU A 486 22.12 -17.57 -0.11
C LEU A 486 21.11 -18.51 0.56
N PHE A 487 20.47 -19.41 -0.20
CA PHE A 487 19.56 -20.43 0.36
C PHE A 487 20.31 -21.46 1.21
N GLU A 488 21.59 -21.69 0.95
CA GLU A 488 22.47 -22.59 1.71
C GLU A 488 23.20 -21.88 2.87
N HIS A 489 22.93 -20.59 3.11
CA HIS A 489 23.61 -19.82 4.14
C HIS A 489 23.30 -20.32 5.57
N LYS A 490 24.29 -20.29 6.46
CA LYS A 490 24.18 -20.79 7.85
C LYS A 490 23.14 -20.03 8.69
N ASP A 491 23.01 -18.72 8.49
CA ASP A 491 22.05 -17.88 9.21
C ASP A 491 20.61 -18.07 8.69
N SER A 492 19.68 -18.42 9.58
CA SER A 492 18.25 -18.58 9.30
C SER A 492 17.58 -17.30 8.79
N THR A 493 18.00 -16.13 9.28
CA THR A 493 17.42 -14.84 8.93
C THR A 493 17.80 -14.38 7.53
N ILE A 494 19.05 -14.65 7.13
CA ILE A 494 19.57 -14.38 5.79
C ILE A 494 18.84 -15.24 4.77
N ARG A 495 18.69 -16.55 5.04
CA ARG A 495 17.91 -17.45 4.18
C ARG A 495 16.47 -16.97 4.01
N ARG A 496 15.80 -16.55 5.09
CA ARG A 496 14.43 -16.02 5.05
C ARG A 496 14.32 -14.82 4.12
N LYS A 497 15.26 -13.88 4.22
CA LYS A 497 15.25 -12.64 3.44
C LYS A 497 15.57 -12.93 1.97
N ALA A 498 16.54 -13.81 1.70
CA ALA A 498 16.86 -14.25 0.33
C ALA A 498 15.64 -14.90 -0.34
N LEU A 499 14.93 -15.81 0.35
CA LEU A 499 13.69 -16.41 -0.14
C LEU A 499 12.62 -15.35 -0.40
N GLY A 500 12.44 -14.40 0.53
CA GLY A 500 11.51 -13.28 0.35
C GLY A 500 11.82 -12.42 -0.89
N LEU A 501 13.10 -12.12 -1.14
CA LEU A 501 13.55 -11.34 -2.29
C LEU A 501 13.35 -12.08 -3.60
N PHE A 502 13.68 -13.37 -3.60
CA PHE A 502 13.45 -14.26 -4.73
C PHE A 502 11.95 -14.30 -5.10
N ASN A 503 11.07 -14.45 -4.10
CA ASN A 503 9.63 -14.44 -4.32
C ASN A 503 9.15 -13.12 -4.94
N GLN A 504 9.59 -11.97 -4.42
CA GLN A 504 9.22 -10.65 -4.95
C GLN A 504 9.67 -10.46 -6.40
N LYS A 505 10.90 -10.86 -6.72
CA LYS A 505 11.42 -10.71 -8.09
C LYS A 505 10.67 -11.61 -9.07
N ILE A 506 10.36 -12.85 -8.70
CA ILE A 506 9.59 -13.77 -9.55
C ILE A 506 8.16 -13.28 -9.73
N MET A 507 7.48 -12.79 -8.68
CA MET A 507 6.13 -12.23 -8.81
C MET A 507 6.06 -11.10 -9.85
N ASN A 508 7.14 -10.34 -10.02
CA ASN A 508 7.23 -9.25 -10.98
C ASN A 508 7.65 -9.69 -12.39
N VAL A 509 8.11 -10.93 -12.58
CA VAL A 509 8.36 -11.48 -13.92
C VAL A 509 7.01 -11.73 -14.59
N PRO A 510 6.72 -11.12 -15.75
CA PRO A 510 5.47 -11.39 -16.45
C PRO A 510 5.44 -12.87 -16.86
N GLY A 511 4.44 -13.61 -16.38
CA GLY A 511 4.27 -15.04 -16.63
C GLY A 511 3.96 -15.43 -18.09
N SER A 512 4.15 -14.51 -19.05
CA SER A 512 4.01 -14.81 -20.47
C SER A 512 5.35 -15.35 -21.01
N PRO A 513 5.38 -16.58 -21.55
CA PRO A 513 6.58 -17.20 -22.12
C PRO A 513 7.16 -16.43 -23.33
N ALA A 514 6.45 -15.41 -23.84
CA ALA A 514 6.92 -14.58 -24.95
C ALA A 514 7.88 -13.43 -24.53
N ALA A 515 7.91 -13.06 -23.25
CA ALA A 515 8.68 -11.89 -22.78
C ALA A 515 10.06 -12.26 -22.17
N VAL A 516 10.28 -13.53 -21.83
CA VAL A 516 11.50 -13.98 -21.13
C VAL A 516 12.12 -15.16 -21.91
N PRO A 517 13.42 -15.10 -22.27
CA PRO A 517 14.11 -16.22 -22.90
C PRO A 517 13.95 -17.54 -22.14
N ALA A 518 13.70 -18.64 -22.88
CA ALA A 518 13.44 -19.98 -22.32
C ALA A 518 14.51 -20.45 -21.31
N ILE A 519 15.78 -20.12 -21.58
CA ILE A 519 16.92 -20.45 -20.71
C ILE A 519 16.75 -19.89 -19.29
N TYR A 520 16.12 -18.74 -19.13
CA TYR A 520 15.90 -18.13 -17.82
C TYR A 520 14.71 -18.76 -17.09
N VAL A 521 13.70 -19.23 -17.84
CA VAL A 521 12.59 -20.00 -17.28
C VAL A 521 13.12 -21.34 -16.74
N ASP A 522 13.96 -22.03 -17.51
CA ASP A 522 14.60 -23.28 -17.09
C ASP A 522 15.46 -23.10 -15.83
N MET A 523 16.20 -21.97 -15.75
CA MET A 523 16.99 -21.64 -14.57
C MET A 523 16.12 -21.42 -13.32
N VAL A 524 15.02 -20.67 -13.43
CA VAL A 524 14.08 -20.44 -12.31
C VAL A 524 13.37 -21.74 -11.90
N VAL A 525 13.01 -22.59 -12.86
CA VAL A 525 12.45 -23.92 -12.60
C VAL A 525 13.48 -24.81 -11.90
N GLY A 526 14.77 -24.73 -12.26
CA GLY A 526 15.85 -25.45 -11.57
C GLY A 526 15.94 -25.14 -10.07
N VAL A 527 15.64 -23.89 -9.68
CA VAL A 527 15.61 -23.48 -8.26
C VAL A 527 14.57 -24.25 -7.45
N SER A 528 13.55 -24.84 -8.09
CA SER A 528 12.53 -25.63 -7.38
C SER A 528 13.11 -26.87 -6.68
N GLU A 529 14.19 -27.47 -7.22
CA GLU A 529 14.93 -28.54 -6.54
C GLU A 529 15.77 -28.01 -5.37
N ASP A 530 16.32 -26.80 -5.47
CA ASP A 530 17.04 -26.18 -4.35
C ASP A 530 16.09 -25.79 -3.20
N LEU A 531 14.90 -25.29 -3.53
CA LEU A 531 13.82 -25.06 -2.55
C LEU A 531 13.37 -26.39 -1.92
N ARG A 532 13.31 -27.48 -2.69
CA ARG A 532 13.01 -28.81 -2.16
C ARG A 532 14.04 -29.24 -1.11
N LYS A 533 15.34 -29.04 -1.35
CA LYS A 533 16.40 -29.30 -0.35
C LYS A 533 16.22 -28.47 0.91
N VAL A 534 15.86 -27.19 0.79
CA VAL A 534 15.58 -26.30 1.93
C VAL A 534 14.40 -26.82 2.78
N LEU A 535 13.40 -27.45 2.16
CA LEU A 535 12.28 -28.05 2.89
C LEU A 535 12.70 -29.33 3.65
N GLU A 536 13.62 -30.11 3.10
CA GLU A 536 14.16 -31.34 3.71
C GLU A 536 15.14 -31.05 4.86
N THR A 537 15.75 -29.86 4.93
CA THR A 537 16.61 -29.48 6.05
C THR A 537 15.82 -29.22 7.34
N ASP A 538 15.95 -30.14 8.31
CA ASP A 538 15.26 -30.09 9.61
C ASP A 538 16.06 -29.42 10.74
N HIS A 539 17.39 -29.28 10.59
CA HIS A 539 18.24 -28.72 11.63
C HIS A 539 19.30 -27.79 11.05
N VAL A 540 19.43 -26.60 11.66
CA VAL A 540 20.52 -25.65 11.39
C VAL A 540 21.11 -25.20 12.72
N GLU A 541 22.43 -25.34 12.86
CA GLU A 541 23.17 -24.98 14.08
C GLU A 541 22.87 -23.52 14.47
N GLY A 542 22.35 -23.31 15.69
CA GLY A 542 22.03 -21.98 16.23
C GLY A 542 20.64 -21.42 15.90
N ALA A 543 19.83 -22.09 15.07
CA ALA A 543 18.47 -21.64 14.74
C ALA A 543 17.39 -22.27 15.64
N THR A 544 16.37 -21.50 16.01
CA THR A 544 15.22 -22.04 16.76
C THR A 544 14.29 -22.84 15.85
N ALA A 545 13.53 -23.78 16.42
CA ALA A 545 12.54 -24.57 15.67
C ALA A 545 11.47 -23.68 14.98
N GLU A 546 11.14 -22.53 15.57
CA GLU A 546 10.24 -21.54 14.98
C GLU A 546 10.85 -20.85 13.76
N GLU A 547 12.13 -20.47 13.81
CA GLU A 547 12.83 -19.88 12.66
C GLU A 547 12.94 -20.85 11.48
N VAL A 548 13.23 -22.12 11.76
CA VAL A 548 13.25 -23.17 10.73
C VAL A 548 11.86 -23.32 10.10
N ALA A 549 10.79 -23.31 10.91
CA ALA A 549 9.42 -23.39 10.39
C ALA A 549 9.05 -22.17 9.52
N ILE A 550 9.46 -20.96 9.90
CA ILE A 550 9.21 -19.75 9.10
C ILE A 550 9.97 -19.80 7.76
N ASN A 551 11.19 -20.32 7.75
CA ASN A 551 11.95 -20.51 6.52
C ASN A 551 11.28 -21.52 5.59
N LYS A 552 10.79 -22.64 6.11
CA LYS A 552 9.99 -23.60 5.33
C LYS A 552 8.72 -22.97 4.77
N GLN A 553 8.00 -22.15 5.55
CA GLN A 553 6.84 -21.41 5.05
C GLN A 553 7.20 -20.45 3.90
N THR A 554 8.31 -19.72 4.02
CA THR A 554 8.77 -18.78 2.99
C THR A 554 9.22 -19.53 1.73
N ALA A 555 9.87 -20.68 1.87
CA ALA A 555 10.24 -21.54 0.75
C ALA A 555 9.02 -22.12 0.03
N LEU A 556 7.99 -22.58 0.77
CA LEU A 556 6.72 -23.04 0.20
C LEU A 556 5.98 -21.92 -0.56
N LEU A 557 6.07 -20.67 -0.08
CA LEU A 557 5.51 -19.52 -0.79
C LEU A 557 6.26 -19.26 -2.11
N CYS A 558 7.59 -19.31 -2.10
CA CYS A 558 8.39 -19.20 -3.32
C CYS A 558 8.02 -20.30 -4.34
N LEU A 559 7.91 -21.54 -3.87
CA LEU A 559 7.51 -22.68 -4.69
C LEU A 559 6.11 -22.48 -5.26
N SER A 560 5.16 -22.00 -4.46
CA SER A 560 3.79 -21.68 -4.90
C SER A 560 3.79 -20.65 -6.04
N THR A 561 4.63 -19.63 -5.96
CA THR A 561 4.77 -18.61 -7.01
C THR A 561 5.37 -19.19 -8.29
N ILE A 562 6.41 -20.03 -8.18
CA ILE A 562 7.00 -20.74 -9.33
C ILE A 562 5.92 -21.60 -10.02
N VAL A 563 5.18 -22.39 -9.25
CA VAL A 563 4.13 -23.27 -9.78
C VAL A 563 3.05 -22.47 -10.48
N ARG A 564 2.59 -21.36 -9.87
CA ARG A 564 1.56 -20.50 -10.46
C ARG A 564 1.97 -19.87 -11.79
N GLN A 565 3.25 -19.53 -11.96
CA GLN A 565 3.73 -18.87 -13.18
C GLN A 565 4.21 -19.84 -14.25
N PHE A 566 4.84 -20.95 -13.86
CA PHE A 566 5.57 -21.86 -14.76
C PHE A 566 5.13 -23.33 -14.66
N GLY A 567 4.15 -23.65 -13.82
CA GLY A 567 3.69 -25.03 -13.58
C GLY A 567 3.10 -25.69 -14.82
N ALA A 568 2.34 -24.94 -15.63
CA ALA A 568 1.75 -25.44 -16.87
C ALA A 568 2.81 -25.75 -17.96
N SER A 569 3.91 -24.99 -18.01
CA SER A 569 4.98 -25.18 -18.99
C SER A 569 5.97 -26.29 -18.60
N HIS A 570 6.22 -26.49 -17.31
CA HIS A 570 7.20 -27.48 -16.80
C HIS A 570 6.59 -28.50 -15.82
N PRO A 571 5.59 -29.29 -16.25
CA PRO A 571 4.86 -30.17 -15.34
C PRO A 571 5.71 -31.33 -14.77
N ALA A 572 6.75 -31.78 -15.49
CA ALA A 572 7.57 -32.91 -15.07
C ALA A 572 8.42 -32.59 -13.83
N GLU A 573 9.09 -31.43 -13.81
CA GLU A 573 9.91 -30.99 -12.67
C GLU A 573 9.05 -30.73 -11.43
N MET A 574 7.91 -30.06 -11.59
CA MET A 574 6.98 -29.83 -10.48
C MET A 574 6.45 -31.15 -9.89
N THR A 575 6.17 -32.16 -10.72
CA THR A 575 5.69 -33.46 -10.25
C THR A 575 6.72 -34.18 -9.35
N LYS A 576 8.02 -33.95 -9.53
CA LYS A 576 9.08 -34.55 -8.67
C LYS A 576 9.04 -34.02 -7.24
N ILE A 577 8.52 -32.83 -7.01
CA ILE A 577 8.47 -32.17 -5.69
C ILE A 577 7.27 -32.64 -4.86
N MET A 578 6.22 -33.13 -5.52
CA MET A 578 4.97 -33.60 -4.88
C MET A 578 5.16 -34.58 -3.70
N PRO A 579 6.02 -35.62 -3.78
CA PRO A 579 6.25 -36.53 -2.65
C PRO A 579 6.77 -35.81 -1.40
N THR A 580 7.64 -34.82 -1.56
CA THR A 580 8.23 -34.04 -0.46
C THR A 580 7.19 -33.18 0.24
N LEU A 581 6.27 -32.58 -0.52
CA LEU A 581 5.15 -31.80 0.01
C LEU A 581 4.16 -32.67 0.81
N ILE A 582 3.90 -33.89 0.36
CA ILE A 582 3.00 -34.83 1.06
C ILE A 582 3.66 -35.42 2.32
N GLY A 583 5.00 -35.48 2.35
CA GLY A 583 5.80 -36.08 3.41
C GLY A 583 5.90 -35.28 4.73
N PRO A 584 6.83 -35.68 5.62
CA PRO A 584 7.01 -35.09 6.96
C PRO A 584 7.46 -33.61 6.92
N SER A 585 8.08 -33.19 5.83
CA SER A 585 8.57 -31.83 5.64
C SER A 585 7.48 -30.82 5.23
N GLY A 586 6.27 -31.30 4.87
CA GLY A 586 5.16 -30.47 4.42
C GLY A 586 3.86 -30.78 5.15
N LEU A 587 2.96 -31.56 4.54
CA LEU A 587 1.61 -31.80 5.03
C LEU A 587 1.57 -32.58 6.36
N LEU A 588 2.57 -33.43 6.62
CA LEU A 588 2.70 -34.21 7.86
C LEU A 588 3.59 -33.51 8.92
N HIS A 589 4.01 -32.26 8.68
CA HIS A 589 4.89 -31.52 9.59
C HIS A 589 4.23 -31.21 10.94
N ALA A 590 5.00 -31.09 12.03
CA ALA A 590 4.43 -30.83 13.37
C ALA A 590 3.78 -29.44 13.50
N ASN A 591 4.33 -28.43 12.82
CA ASN A 591 3.82 -27.05 12.86
C ASN A 591 2.62 -26.85 11.90
N GLU A 592 1.49 -26.41 12.47
CA GLU A 592 0.23 -26.12 11.77
C GLU A 592 0.37 -25.05 10.67
N GLN A 593 1.21 -24.04 10.85
CA GLN A 593 1.41 -22.98 9.85
C GLN A 593 2.14 -23.51 8.60
N VAL A 594 3.07 -24.44 8.77
CA VAL A 594 3.76 -25.10 7.66
C VAL A 594 2.77 -25.95 6.86
N LYS A 595 1.86 -26.68 7.55
CA LYS A 595 0.77 -27.42 6.89
C LYS A 595 -0.13 -26.50 6.06
N ALA A 596 -0.51 -25.34 6.60
CA ALA A 596 -1.33 -24.36 5.87
C ALA A 596 -0.64 -23.85 4.60
N SER A 597 0.62 -23.44 4.69
CA SER A 597 1.41 -23.01 3.52
C SER A 597 1.62 -24.14 2.52
N CYS A 598 1.76 -25.38 2.99
CA CYS A 598 1.87 -26.56 2.13
C CYS A 598 0.56 -26.84 1.38
N LEU A 599 -0.60 -26.67 2.03
CA LEU A 599 -1.90 -26.79 1.38
C LEU A 599 -2.08 -25.75 0.28
N VAL A 600 -1.67 -24.50 0.52
CA VAL A 600 -1.69 -23.45 -0.51
C VAL A 600 -0.82 -23.84 -1.71
N CYS A 601 0.37 -24.37 -1.47
CA CYS A 601 1.23 -24.87 -2.55
C CYS A 601 0.57 -26.02 -3.32
N LEU A 602 -0.01 -27.00 -2.61
CA LEU A 602 -0.76 -28.11 -3.23
C LEU A 602 -1.98 -27.63 -4.03
N THR A 603 -2.62 -26.54 -3.62
CA THR A 603 -3.72 -25.91 -4.38
C THR A 603 -3.24 -25.40 -5.74
N PHE A 604 -2.13 -24.66 -5.79
CA PHE A 604 -1.56 -24.21 -7.06
C PHE A 604 -1.04 -25.37 -7.91
N MET A 605 -0.46 -26.40 -7.28
CA MET A 605 -0.06 -27.63 -7.97
C MET A 605 -1.26 -28.32 -8.63
N ALA A 606 -2.38 -28.45 -7.91
CA ALA A 606 -3.61 -29.02 -8.47
C ALA A 606 -4.15 -28.18 -9.63
N GLN A 607 -4.13 -26.84 -9.48
CA GLN A 607 -4.63 -25.90 -10.50
C GLN A 607 -3.85 -25.97 -11.81
N GLU A 608 -2.51 -25.97 -11.74
CA GLU A 608 -1.66 -25.87 -12.93
C GLU A 608 -1.32 -27.23 -13.55
N LEU A 609 -1.24 -28.30 -12.75
CA LEU A 609 -0.90 -29.65 -13.25
C LEU A 609 -2.13 -30.49 -13.63
N GLY A 610 -3.32 -30.14 -13.13
CA GLY A 610 -4.58 -30.83 -13.41
C GLY A 610 -4.52 -32.35 -13.18
N VAL A 611 -4.80 -33.12 -14.23
CA VAL A 611 -4.91 -34.59 -14.18
C VAL A 611 -3.61 -35.28 -13.72
N ARG A 612 -2.46 -34.63 -13.88
CA ARG A 612 -1.16 -35.20 -13.47
C ARG A 612 -1.03 -35.37 -11.95
N VAL A 613 -1.88 -34.71 -11.15
CA VAL A 613 -1.91 -34.85 -9.68
C VAL A 613 -2.68 -36.10 -9.22
N VAL A 614 -3.50 -36.69 -10.08
CA VAL A 614 -4.37 -37.83 -9.74
C VAL A 614 -3.64 -39.03 -9.10
N PRO A 615 -2.42 -39.45 -9.52
CA PRO A 615 -1.68 -40.53 -8.87
C PRO A 615 -1.33 -40.26 -7.40
N PHE A 616 -1.25 -38.99 -7.00
CA PHE A 616 -0.92 -38.57 -5.64
C PHE A 616 -2.16 -38.30 -4.78
N LEU A 617 -3.33 -38.10 -5.39
CA LEU A 617 -4.60 -37.80 -4.70
C LEU A 617 -4.93 -38.79 -3.58
N PRO A 618 -4.81 -40.13 -3.76
CA PRO A 618 -5.10 -41.08 -2.69
C PRO A 618 -4.17 -40.96 -1.47
N LYS A 619 -2.97 -40.38 -1.64
CA LYS A 619 -1.97 -40.24 -0.57
C LYS A 619 -2.25 -39.02 0.30
N PHE A 620 -2.61 -37.87 -0.29
CA PHE A 620 -2.80 -36.64 0.47
C PHE A 620 -4.26 -36.37 0.85
N MET A 621 -5.26 -36.80 0.06
CA MET A 621 -6.67 -36.50 0.33
C MET A 621 -7.16 -37.03 1.70
N PRO A 622 -6.80 -38.25 2.14
CA PRO A 622 -7.15 -38.70 3.50
C PRO A 622 -6.52 -37.84 4.59
N VAL A 623 -5.29 -37.37 4.38
CA VAL A 623 -4.59 -36.49 5.33
C VAL A 623 -5.26 -35.13 5.39
N VAL A 624 -5.60 -34.52 4.26
CA VAL A 624 -6.33 -33.24 4.18
C VAL A 624 -7.66 -33.32 4.92
N LEU A 625 -8.45 -34.38 4.67
CA LEU A 625 -9.72 -34.59 5.36
C LEU A 625 -9.54 -34.87 6.85
N SER A 626 -8.49 -35.58 7.25
CA SER A 626 -8.19 -35.81 8.67
C SER A 626 -7.84 -34.50 9.40
N ILE A 627 -7.08 -33.62 8.75
CA ILE A 627 -6.75 -32.28 9.26
C ILE A 627 -8.04 -31.49 9.46
N LEU A 628 -8.93 -31.47 8.47
CA LEU A 628 -10.22 -30.79 8.60
C LEU A 628 -11.05 -31.37 9.75
N SER A 629 -11.24 -32.69 9.80
CA SER A 629 -12.00 -33.32 10.90
C SER A 629 -11.40 -33.05 12.28
N SER A 630 -10.07 -33.01 12.40
CA SER A 630 -9.39 -32.72 13.67
C SER A 630 -9.59 -31.28 14.12
N THR A 631 -9.58 -30.32 13.18
CA THR A 631 -9.84 -28.92 13.49
C THR A 631 -11.29 -28.72 13.90
N LEU A 632 -12.25 -29.39 13.26
CA LEU A 632 -13.67 -29.34 13.62
C LEU A 632 -13.94 -29.82 15.06
N ILE A 633 -13.34 -30.94 15.47
CA ILE A 633 -13.47 -31.46 16.85
C ILE A 633 -12.85 -30.50 17.87
N SER A 634 -11.69 -29.90 17.55
CA SER A 634 -10.99 -28.97 18.44
C SER A 634 -11.71 -27.64 18.66
N THR A 635 -12.65 -27.30 17.77
CA THR A 635 -13.41 -26.04 17.78
C THR A 635 -14.83 -26.16 18.32
N ASN A 636 -15.21 -27.32 18.87
CA ASN A 636 -16.52 -27.49 19.52
C ASN A 636 -16.73 -26.45 20.64
N ALA A 637 -17.99 -26.07 20.87
CA ALA A 637 -18.38 -24.94 21.73
C ALA A 637 -17.75 -24.93 23.14
N SER A 638 -17.39 -26.09 23.70
CA SER A 638 -16.69 -26.19 25.00
C SER A 638 -15.22 -25.72 24.95
N ALA A 639 -14.52 -25.91 23.83
CA ALA A 639 -13.14 -25.46 23.63
C ALA A 639 -13.07 -23.97 23.24
N ALA A 640 -14.08 -23.45 22.52
CA ALA A 640 -14.20 -22.02 22.23
C ALA A 640 -14.49 -21.19 23.49
N ALA A 641 -15.34 -21.70 24.40
CA ALA A 641 -15.58 -21.08 25.71
C ALA A 641 -14.33 -21.09 26.61
N ALA A 642 -13.56 -22.19 26.60
CA ALA A 642 -12.29 -22.27 27.31
C ALA A 642 -11.19 -21.36 26.72
N ALA A 643 -11.16 -21.18 25.39
CA ALA A 643 -10.23 -20.25 24.72
C ALA A 643 -10.58 -18.78 24.98
N ALA A 644 -11.88 -18.43 25.00
CA ALA A 644 -12.35 -17.09 25.37
C ALA A 644 -12.04 -16.76 26.85
N ALA A 645 -12.15 -17.76 27.74
CA ALA A 645 -11.72 -17.63 29.14
C ALA A 645 -10.19 -17.42 29.26
N ALA A 646 -9.38 -18.07 28.41
CA ALA A 646 -7.91 -17.89 28.37
C ALA A 646 -7.47 -16.55 27.74
N GLU A 647 -8.24 -15.97 26.83
CA GLU A 647 -8.01 -14.64 26.28
C GLU A 647 -8.26 -13.53 27.30
N ALA A 648 -9.22 -13.70 28.22
CA ALA A 648 -9.42 -12.81 29.36
C ALA A 648 -8.22 -12.78 30.32
N GLU A 649 -7.37 -13.83 30.32
CA GLU A 649 -6.13 -13.92 31.09
C GLU A 649 -4.87 -13.44 30.32
N GLY A 650 -5.02 -12.84 29.13
CA GLY A 650 -3.90 -12.21 28.40
C GLY A 650 -2.93 -13.16 27.70
N LYS A 651 -3.19 -14.48 27.69
CA LYS A 651 -2.45 -15.45 26.88
C LYS A 651 -3.15 -15.65 25.53
N LYS A 652 -2.68 -14.96 24.48
CA LYS A 652 -3.15 -15.19 23.09
C LYS A 652 -3.06 -16.69 22.76
N SER A 653 -4.18 -17.38 22.63
CA SER A 653 -4.19 -18.82 22.33
C SER A 653 -3.80 -19.04 20.85
N SER A 654 -2.48 -19.13 20.59
CA SER A 654 -1.88 -19.43 19.27
C SER A 654 -2.54 -20.63 18.57
N ARG A 655 -3.00 -21.63 19.34
CA ARG A 655 -3.67 -22.84 18.84
C ARG A 655 -5.01 -22.54 18.15
N TYR A 656 -5.79 -21.56 18.64
CA TYR A 656 -7.07 -21.21 18.02
C TYR A 656 -6.86 -20.54 16.65
N ASN A 657 -5.97 -19.56 16.55
CA ASN A 657 -5.65 -18.90 15.28
C ASN A 657 -5.05 -19.85 14.24
N ASN A 658 -4.22 -20.80 14.67
CA ASN A 658 -3.66 -21.81 13.77
C ASN A 658 -4.72 -22.81 13.27
N SER A 659 -5.73 -23.14 14.10
CA SER A 659 -6.86 -23.97 13.67
C SER A 659 -7.75 -23.29 12.61
N VAL A 660 -8.00 -21.97 12.75
CA VAL A 660 -8.75 -21.16 11.78
C VAL A 660 -7.98 -21.04 10.46
N LEU A 661 -6.67 -20.80 10.51
CA LEU A 661 -5.81 -20.78 9.34
C LEU A 661 -5.83 -22.11 8.58
N LEU A 662 -5.78 -23.24 9.29
CA LEU A 662 -5.87 -24.57 8.70
C LEU A 662 -7.24 -24.83 8.07
N GLN A 663 -8.33 -24.47 8.73
CA GLN A 663 -9.68 -24.59 8.17
C GLN A 663 -9.80 -23.83 6.84
N LEU A 664 -9.32 -22.57 6.80
CA LEU A 664 -9.34 -21.76 5.60
C LEU A 664 -8.50 -22.38 4.47
N ALA A 665 -7.28 -22.85 4.78
CA ALA A 665 -6.40 -23.46 3.80
C ALA A 665 -6.97 -24.77 3.22
N VAL A 666 -7.57 -25.61 4.06
CA VAL A 666 -8.20 -26.86 3.60
C VAL A 666 -9.46 -26.58 2.77
N VAL A 667 -10.34 -25.69 3.22
CA VAL A 667 -11.57 -25.34 2.46
C VAL A 667 -11.20 -24.77 1.09
N ALA A 668 -10.21 -23.87 1.02
CA ALA A 668 -9.72 -23.33 -0.25
C ALA A 668 -9.11 -24.42 -1.15
N HIS A 669 -8.35 -25.36 -0.57
CA HIS A 669 -7.79 -26.49 -1.33
C HIS A 669 -8.88 -27.40 -1.90
N LEU A 670 -9.90 -27.74 -1.10
CA LEU A 670 -11.04 -28.53 -1.54
C LEU A 670 -11.85 -27.81 -2.64
N GLU A 671 -12.01 -26.49 -2.53
CA GLU A 671 -12.70 -25.66 -3.53
C GLU A 671 -12.04 -25.82 -4.90
N THR A 672 -10.71 -25.65 -4.95
CA THR A 672 -9.93 -25.78 -6.19
C THR A 672 -9.93 -27.22 -6.71
N LEU A 673 -9.83 -28.23 -5.84
CA LEU A 673 -9.87 -29.63 -6.26
C LEU A 673 -11.20 -30.00 -6.92
N ILE A 674 -12.33 -29.50 -6.40
CA ILE A 674 -13.65 -29.76 -6.98
C ILE A 674 -13.82 -29.08 -8.34
N LYS A 675 -13.24 -27.88 -8.52
CA LYS A 675 -13.20 -27.19 -9.81
C LYS A 675 -12.39 -27.93 -10.87
N VAL A 676 -11.20 -28.43 -10.48
CA VAL A 676 -10.22 -28.96 -11.44
C VAL A 676 -10.37 -30.46 -11.67
N LEU A 677 -10.70 -31.24 -10.64
CA LEU A 677 -10.73 -32.71 -10.65
C LEU A 677 -12.06 -33.32 -10.14
N PRO A 678 -13.25 -32.84 -10.58
CA PRO A 678 -14.53 -33.30 -10.01
C PRO A 678 -14.78 -34.80 -10.19
N GLN A 679 -14.32 -35.39 -11.30
CA GLN A 679 -14.57 -36.79 -11.64
C GLN A 679 -13.84 -37.79 -10.71
N PHE A 680 -12.73 -37.36 -10.09
CA PHE A 680 -11.88 -38.23 -9.26
C PHE A 680 -12.22 -38.15 -7.76
N LEU A 681 -13.21 -37.33 -7.38
CA LEU A 681 -13.55 -37.08 -5.98
C LEU A 681 -14.72 -37.91 -5.45
N SER A 682 -15.31 -38.80 -6.27
CA SER A 682 -16.51 -39.58 -5.93
C SER A 682 -16.42 -40.33 -4.60
N SER A 683 -15.28 -40.95 -4.29
CA SER A 683 -15.03 -41.68 -3.04
C SER A 683 -14.88 -40.79 -1.79
N TYR A 684 -14.68 -39.49 -1.98
CA TYR A 684 -14.43 -38.52 -0.91
C TYR A 684 -15.62 -37.59 -0.65
N VAL A 685 -16.60 -37.52 -1.56
CA VAL A 685 -17.77 -36.62 -1.47
C VAL A 685 -18.46 -36.71 -0.12
N THR A 686 -18.75 -37.91 0.39
CA THR A 686 -19.42 -38.10 1.69
C THR A 686 -18.63 -37.49 2.85
N LYS A 687 -17.30 -37.64 2.86
CA LYS A 687 -16.43 -37.11 3.92
C LYS A 687 -16.26 -35.59 3.82
N ILE A 688 -16.20 -35.06 2.58
CA ILE A 688 -16.20 -33.63 2.33
C ILE A 688 -17.49 -33.03 2.87
N LEU A 689 -18.65 -33.57 2.48
CA LEU A 689 -19.97 -33.11 2.91
C LEU A 689 -20.12 -33.10 4.43
N ALA A 690 -19.74 -34.18 5.10
CA ALA A 690 -19.80 -34.25 6.57
C ALA A 690 -18.96 -33.17 7.25
N SER A 691 -17.85 -32.76 6.63
CA SER A 691 -16.99 -31.71 7.18
C SER A 691 -17.50 -30.31 6.86
N THR A 692 -18.02 -30.08 5.65
CA THR A 692 -18.50 -28.77 5.18
C THR A 692 -19.85 -28.38 5.76
N LEU A 693 -20.70 -29.37 6.06
CA LEU A 693 -22.02 -29.15 6.68
C LEU A 693 -21.95 -29.07 8.21
N HIS A 694 -20.78 -29.27 8.81
CA HIS A 694 -20.59 -29.17 10.25
C HIS A 694 -20.86 -27.72 10.74
N PRO A 695 -21.56 -27.52 11.87
CA PRO A 695 -22.03 -26.21 12.34
C PRO A 695 -20.91 -25.19 12.55
N VAL A 696 -19.70 -25.64 12.89
CA VAL A 696 -18.51 -24.78 13.04
C VAL A 696 -18.18 -23.99 11.76
N LEU A 697 -18.37 -24.57 10.57
CA LEU A 697 -18.08 -23.90 9.29
C LEU A 697 -19.34 -23.23 8.69
N ALA A 698 -20.52 -23.76 9.00
CA ALA A 698 -21.78 -23.29 8.43
C ALA A 698 -22.40 -22.10 9.18
N GLY A 699 -22.30 -22.09 10.50
CA GLY A 699 -23.17 -21.31 11.40
C GLY A 699 -22.54 -20.09 12.08
N TYR A 700 -21.37 -19.60 11.64
CA TYR A 700 -20.74 -18.48 12.33
C TYR A 700 -21.49 -17.14 12.11
N GLU A 701 -21.95 -16.53 13.21
CA GLU A 701 -22.69 -15.25 13.26
C GLU A 701 -21.99 -14.18 14.13
N GLY A 702 -20.66 -14.22 14.26
CA GLY A 702 -19.89 -13.21 15.00
C GLY A 702 -19.17 -12.19 14.12
N THR A 703 -18.40 -11.30 14.74
CA THR A 703 -17.66 -10.20 14.07
C THR A 703 -16.24 -10.56 13.62
N ASP A 704 -15.77 -11.78 13.90
CA ASP A 704 -14.42 -12.23 13.51
C ASP A 704 -14.34 -12.38 11.99
N THR A 705 -13.55 -11.50 11.37
CA THR A 705 -13.36 -11.44 9.91
C THR A 705 -12.82 -12.74 9.34
N SER A 706 -11.97 -13.44 10.10
CA SER A 706 -11.35 -14.70 9.67
C SER A 706 -12.36 -15.83 9.54
N LYS A 707 -13.32 -15.92 10.47
CA LYS A 707 -14.40 -16.92 10.45
C LYS A 707 -15.48 -16.60 9.42
N LEU A 708 -15.78 -15.33 9.20
CA LEU A 708 -16.67 -14.91 8.11
C LEU A 708 -16.08 -15.32 6.74
N GLN A 709 -14.78 -15.13 6.54
CA GLN A 709 -14.09 -15.60 5.33
C GLN A 709 -14.18 -17.11 5.16
N ILE A 710 -14.05 -17.90 6.24
CA ILE A 710 -14.23 -19.36 6.19
C ILE A 710 -15.65 -19.72 5.78
N ARG A 711 -16.67 -19.09 6.38
CA ARG A 711 -18.08 -19.34 6.05
C ARG A 711 -18.37 -19.03 4.57
N GLU A 712 -17.89 -17.89 4.07
CA GLU A 712 -18.03 -17.54 2.65
C GLU A 712 -17.32 -18.52 1.72
N LYS A 713 -16.09 -18.93 2.08
CA LYS A 713 -15.34 -19.93 1.32
C LYS A 713 -16.00 -21.30 1.35
N ASN A 714 -16.59 -21.69 2.48
CA ASN A 714 -17.35 -22.93 2.61
C ASN A 714 -18.64 -22.89 1.78
N LYS A 715 -19.36 -21.76 1.76
CA LYS A 715 -20.52 -21.58 0.86
C LYS A 715 -20.11 -21.70 -0.61
N LYS A 716 -18.99 -21.09 -1.01
CA LYS A 716 -18.44 -21.25 -2.37
C LYS A 716 -18.12 -22.71 -2.65
N LEU A 717 -17.41 -23.39 -1.76
CA LEU A 717 -17.12 -24.83 -1.89
C LEU A 717 -18.39 -25.66 -2.12
N LEU A 718 -19.45 -25.45 -1.34
CA LEU A 718 -20.74 -26.12 -1.53
C LEU A 718 -21.36 -25.82 -2.90
N SER A 719 -21.29 -24.58 -3.38
CA SER A 719 -21.78 -24.21 -4.70
C SER A 719 -21.00 -24.89 -5.84
N GLU A 720 -19.68 -25.01 -5.69
CA GLU A 720 -18.83 -25.68 -6.69
C GLU A 720 -19.09 -27.19 -6.70
N MET A 721 -19.40 -27.79 -5.54
CA MET A 721 -19.86 -29.17 -5.47
C MET A 721 -21.18 -29.37 -6.24
N ALA A 722 -22.14 -28.45 -6.06
CA ALA A 722 -23.42 -28.50 -6.75
C ALA A 722 -23.30 -28.37 -8.27
N ILE A 723 -22.32 -27.60 -8.76
CA ILE A 723 -22.10 -27.35 -10.21
C ILE A 723 -21.27 -28.45 -10.87
N HIS A 724 -20.15 -28.85 -10.26
CA HIS A 724 -19.15 -29.69 -10.93
C HIS A 724 -19.30 -31.20 -10.65
N ILE A 725 -19.92 -31.60 -9.55
CA ILE A 725 -20.12 -33.02 -9.22
C ILE A 725 -21.43 -33.51 -9.86
N GLN A 726 -21.37 -34.67 -10.54
CA GLN A 726 -22.55 -35.24 -11.19
C GLN A 726 -23.67 -35.52 -10.16
N PRO A 727 -24.93 -35.12 -10.44
CA PRO A 727 -26.04 -35.30 -9.51
C PRO A 727 -26.27 -36.73 -9.03
N ARG A 728 -26.01 -37.72 -9.90
CA ARG A 728 -26.09 -39.15 -9.55
C ARG A 728 -25.18 -39.54 -8.38
N ILE A 729 -24.02 -38.88 -8.25
CA ILE A 729 -23.03 -39.13 -7.19
C ILE A 729 -23.31 -38.24 -5.98
N LEU A 730 -23.73 -36.99 -6.21
CA LEU A 730 -23.94 -36.00 -5.15
C LEU A 730 -25.24 -36.21 -4.36
N LEU A 731 -26.35 -36.53 -5.04
CA LEU A 731 -27.66 -36.61 -4.40
C LEU A 731 -27.73 -37.67 -3.28
N PRO A 732 -27.29 -38.94 -3.46
CA PRO A 732 -27.44 -39.92 -2.39
C PRO A 732 -26.74 -39.52 -1.07
N PRO A 733 -25.47 -39.05 -1.08
CA PRO A 733 -24.82 -38.52 0.12
C PRO A 733 -25.49 -37.29 0.71
N VAL A 734 -25.94 -36.33 -0.12
CA VAL A 734 -26.58 -35.10 0.35
C VAL A 734 -27.91 -35.41 1.04
N LEU A 735 -28.78 -36.19 0.38
CA LEU A 735 -30.09 -36.53 0.92
C LEU A 735 -29.96 -37.45 2.16
N GLY A 736 -28.97 -38.34 2.18
CA GLY A 736 -28.68 -39.20 3.32
C GLY A 736 -28.09 -38.48 4.54
N TYR A 737 -27.55 -37.26 4.38
CA TYR A 737 -26.97 -36.50 5.48
C TYR A 737 -28.02 -35.84 6.39
N TYR A 738 -29.29 -35.78 5.96
CA TYR A 738 -30.37 -35.08 6.65
C TYR A 738 -30.46 -35.39 8.15
N GLU A 739 -30.52 -36.68 8.52
CA GLU A 739 -30.62 -37.07 9.93
C GLU A 739 -29.41 -36.65 10.76
N THR A 740 -28.23 -36.55 10.13
CA THR A 740 -27.00 -36.08 10.79
C THR A 740 -27.03 -34.56 10.93
N ALA A 741 -27.44 -33.82 9.89
CA ALA A 741 -27.62 -32.38 9.95
C ALA A 741 -28.60 -31.95 11.05
N VAL A 742 -29.71 -32.68 11.20
CA VAL A 742 -30.68 -32.43 12.27
C VAL A 742 -30.07 -32.60 13.65
N LYS A 743 -29.20 -33.62 13.85
CA LYS A 743 -28.47 -33.83 15.11
C LYS A 743 -27.42 -32.74 15.37
N ASP A 744 -26.77 -32.26 14.31
CA ASP A 744 -25.74 -31.22 14.37
C ASP A 744 -26.32 -29.80 14.62
N GLY A 745 -27.64 -29.61 14.40
CA GLY A 745 -28.38 -28.40 14.74
C GLY A 745 -28.78 -27.53 13.55
N LYS A 746 -29.41 -26.39 13.84
CA LYS A 746 -30.08 -25.53 12.82
C LYS A 746 -29.15 -25.14 11.65
N ASP A 747 -27.90 -24.77 11.92
CA ASP A 747 -27.01 -24.20 10.91
C ASP A 747 -26.56 -25.25 9.89
N SER A 748 -26.43 -26.51 10.32
CA SER A 748 -26.15 -27.63 9.44
C SER A 748 -27.34 -27.92 8.52
N VAL A 749 -28.56 -27.88 9.06
CA VAL A 749 -29.80 -28.05 8.28
C VAL A 749 -29.95 -26.93 7.26
N LEU A 750 -29.71 -25.67 7.63
CA LEU A 750 -29.78 -24.53 6.70
C LEU A 750 -28.74 -24.66 5.58
N ALA A 751 -27.49 -25.03 5.90
CA ALA A 751 -26.46 -25.27 4.89
C ALA A 751 -26.80 -26.44 3.96
N LEU A 752 -27.46 -27.48 4.48
CA LEU A 752 -27.92 -28.61 3.67
C LEU A 752 -29.00 -28.18 2.67
N PHE A 753 -30.02 -27.42 3.10
CA PHE A 753 -31.06 -26.94 2.18
C PHE A 753 -30.56 -25.90 1.19
N ASP A 754 -29.57 -25.07 1.56
CA ASP A 754 -28.87 -24.20 0.62
C ASP A 754 -28.13 -25.02 -0.45
N LEU A 755 -27.39 -26.07 -0.06
CA LEU A 755 -26.75 -26.99 -1.02
C LEU A 755 -27.76 -27.71 -1.93
N VAL A 756 -28.88 -28.20 -1.37
CA VAL A 756 -29.95 -28.86 -2.14
C VAL A 756 -30.56 -27.87 -3.14
N SER A 757 -30.84 -26.64 -2.72
CA SER A 757 -31.35 -25.56 -3.55
C SER A 757 -30.40 -25.26 -4.72
N GLN A 758 -29.10 -25.10 -4.44
CA GLN A 758 -28.08 -24.86 -5.46
C GLN A 758 -27.93 -26.05 -6.41
N THR A 759 -27.98 -27.29 -5.90
CA THR A 759 -27.91 -28.51 -6.72
C THR A 759 -29.10 -28.59 -7.67
N ILE A 760 -30.32 -28.31 -7.20
CA ILE A 760 -31.53 -28.27 -8.03
C ILE A 760 -31.45 -27.18 -9.09
N THR A 761 -30.93 -26.01 -8.73
CA THR A 761 -30.77 -24.87 -9.64
C THR A 761 -29.76 -25.18 -10.75
N ALA A 762 -28.64 -25.80 -10.40
CA ALA A 762 -27.59 -26.21 -11.34
C ALA A 762 -28.02 -27.36 -12.26
N MET A 763 -28.92 -28.23 -11.81
CA MET A 763 -29.39 -29.36 -12.62
C MET A 763 -30.19 -28.90 -13.85
N PRO A 764 -29.92 -29.48 -15.04
CA PRO A 764 -30.74 -29.27 -16.22
C PRO A 764 -32.05 -30.09 -16.12
N ARG A 765 -33.09 -29.66 -16.86
CA ARG A 765 -34.47 -30.18 -16.70
C ARG A 765 -34.61 -31.67 -17.01
N ASP A 766 -33.82 -32.17 -17.95
CA ASP A 766 -33.74 -33.59 -18.33
C ASP A 766 -33.23 -34.47 -17.18
N VAL A 767 -32.18 -34.02 -16.47
CA VAL A 767 -31.64 -34.73 -15.30
C VAL A 767 -32.61 -34.67 -14.12
N ILE A 768 -33.31 -33.53 -13.94
CA ILE A 768 -34.34 -33.39 -12.90
C ILE A 768 -35.48 -34.40 -13.14
N ALA A 769 -35.92 -34.59 -14.38
CA ALA A 769 -36.96 -35.57 -14.70
C ALA A 769 -36.61 -37.02 -14.30
N VAL A 770 -35.31 -37.35 -14.16
CA VAL A 770 -34.85 -38.65 -13.66
C VAL A 770 -34.87 -38.73 -12.13
N HIS A 771 -34.45 -37.66 -11.44
CA HIS A 771 -34.22 -37.66 -10.00
C HIS A 771 -35.37 -37.05 -9.15
N TYR A 772 -36.35 -36.38 -9.76
CA TYR A 772 -37.36 -35.60 -9.04
C TYR A 772 -38.15 -36.41 -8.01
N LYS A 773 -38.44 -37.70 -8.25
CA LYS A 773 -39.14 -38.56 -7.29
C LYS A 773 -38.32 -38.80 -6.03
N GLN A 774 -37.01 -39.01 -6.17
CA GLN A 774 -36.10 -39.20 -5.04
C GLN A 774 -35.98 -37.90 -4.23
N ILE A 775 -35.84 -36.76 -4.92
CA ILE A 775 -35.76 -35.44 -4.30
C ILE A 775 -37.09 -35.10 -3.60
N PHE A 776 -38.23 -35.40 -4.21
CA PHE A 776 -39.55 -35.20 -3.61
C PHE A 776 -39.74 -36.06 -2.36
N LYS A 777 -39.34 -37.33 -2.39
CA LYS A 777 -39.38 -38.20 -1.20
C LYS A 777 -38.57 -37.61 -0.04
N PHE A 778 -37.42 -37.01 -0.34
CA PHE A 778 -36.63 -36.29 0.65
C PHE A 778 -37.37 -35.05 1.20
N PHE A 779 -37.92 -34.21 0.33
CA PHE A 779 -38.72 -33.05 0.76
C PHE A 779 -39.93 -33.45 1.60
N LEU A 780 -40.63 -34.53 1.25
CA LEU A 780 -41.77 -35.02 2.04
C LEU A 780 -41.36 -35.42 3.47
N GLY A 781 -40.15 -35.98 3.64
CA GLY A 781 -39.57 -36.21 4.96
C GLY A 781 -39.23 -34.90 5.68
N ALA A 782 -38.69 -33.92 4.96
CA ALA A 782 -38.35 -32.61 5.51
C ALA A 782 -39.58 -31.75 5.87
N PHE A 783 -40.71 -31.92 5.19
CA PHE A 783 -41.97 -31.25 5.50
C PHE A 783 -42.51 -31.63 6.89
N ASP A 784 -42.18 -32.83 7.38
CA ASP A 784 -42.58 -33.31 8.71
C ASP A 784 -41.67 -32.79 9.83
N TYR A 785 -40.72 -31.89 9.55
CA TYR A 785 -39.75 -31.37 10.53
C TYR A 785 -40.44 -30.78 11.77
N ARG A 786 -41.54 -30.03 11.57
CA ARG A 786 -42.31 -29.44 12.68
C ARG A 786 -42.86 -30.49 13.63
N ARG A 787 -43.46 -31.55 13.08
CA ARG A 787 -44.03 -32.63 13.89
C ARG A 787 -42.95 -33.41 14.64
N VAL A 788 -41.83 -33.72 13.97
CA VAL A 788 -40.77 -34.55 14.54
C VAL A 788 -39.91 -33.79 15.56
N HIS A 789 -39.68 -32.48 15.35
CA HIS A 789 -38.71 -31.69 16.12
C HIS A 789 -39.29 -30.45 16.82
N GLY A 790 -40.58 -30.14 16.63
CA GLY A 790 -41.26 -28.97 17.19
C GLY A 790 -41.79 -29.12 18.61
N HIS A 791 -41.50 -30.24 19.29
CA HIS A 791 -41.93 -30.47 20.68
C HIS A 791 -41.12 -29.67 21.73
N ASP A 792 -39.96 -29.11 21.37
CA ASP A 792 -39.12 -28.29 22.26
C ASP A 792 -39.47 -26.79 22.14
N ALA A 793 -40.09 -26.22 23.18
CA ALA A 793 -40.53 -24.82 23.21
C ALA A 793 -39.38 -23.79 22.98
N ASN A 794 -38.13 -24.13 23.28
CA ASN A 794 -36.95 -23.27 23.07
C ASN A 794 -36.51 -23.16 21.59
N LYS A 795 -37.16 -23.86 20.65
CA LYS A 795 -36.75 -23.94 19.23
C LYS A 795 -37.72 -23.25 18.25
N LEU A 796 -38.74 -22.53 18.72
CA LEU A 796 -39.79 -21.97 17.85
C LEU A 796 -39.24 -20.99 16.77
N SER A 797 -38.27 -20.15 17.12
CA SER A 797 -37.60 -19.26 16.15
C SER A 797 -36.75 -20.04 15.14
N THR A 798 -36.09 -21.12 15.57
CA THR A 798 -35.31 -21.99 14.68
C THR A 798 -36.19 -22.79 13.74
N LEU A 799 -37.41 -23.13 14.16
CA LEU A 799 -38.37 -23.89 13.38
C LEU A 799 -38.87 -23.08 12.18
N ALA A 800 -39.22 -21.81 12.36
CA ALA A 800 -39.65 -20.94 11.26
C ALA A 800 -38.57 -20.77 10.18
N VAL A 801 -37.31 -20.53 10.59
CA VAL A 801 -36.18 -20.34 9.65
C VAL A 801 -35.88 -21.62 8.87
N VAL A 802 -35.96 -22.78 9.51
CA VAL A 802 -35.78 -24.08 8.84
C VAL A 802 -36.93 -24.35 7.87
N GLU A 803 -38.19 -24.11 8.26
CA GLU A 803 -39.35 -24.27 7.37
C GLU A 803 -39.23 -23.38 6.13
N GLU A 804 -38.84 -22.13 6.30
CA GLU A 804 -38.63 -21.19 5.19
C GLU A 804 -37.52 -21.68 4.25
N ALA A 805 -36.41 -22.20 4.78
CA ALA A 805 -35.34 -22.77 3.97
C ALA A 805 -35.78 -24.03 3.19
N VAL A 806 -36.58 -24.91 3.83
CA VAL A 806 -37.15 -26.10 3.19
C VAL A 806 -38.10 -25.70 2.06
N ILE A 807 -39.00 -24.74 2.31
CA ILE A 807 -39.95 -24.23 1.32
C ILE A 807 -39.18 -23.58 0.18
N GLY A 808 -38.23 -22.69 0.46
CA GLY A 808 -37.41 -22.02 -0.56
C GLY A 808 -36.65 -22.99 -1.46
N ALA A 809 -36.07 -24.05 -0.88
CA ALA A 809 -35.39 -25.10 -1.64
C ALA A 809 -36.38 -25.94 -2.48
N PHE A 810 -37.55 -26.27 -1.94
CA PHE A 810 -38.59 -26.98 -2.68
C PHE A 810 -39.12 -26.14 -3.85
N MET A 811 -39.25 -24.82 -3.67
CA MET A 811 -39.68 -23.93 -4.74
C MET A 811 -38.69 -23.93 -5.92
N GLN A 812 -37.38 -24.10 -5.69
CA GLN A 812 -36.43 -24.27 -6.80
C GLN A 812 -36.71 -25.54 -7.63
N LEU A 813 -37.20 -26.62 -6.98
CA LEU A 813 -37.62 -27.82 -7.69
C LEU A 813 -38.88 -27.53 -8.51
N VAL A 814 -39.88 -26.88 -7.90
CA VAL A 814 -41.15 -26.54 -8.56
C VAL A 814 -40.91 -25.73 -9.83
N MET A 815 -40.02 -24.73 -9.78
CA MET A 815 -39.69 -23.88 -10.95
C MET A 815 -39.03 -24.64 -12.12
N LYS A 816 -38.55 -25.87 -11.89
CA LYS A 816 -37.93 -26.73 -12.92
C LYS A 816 -38.86 -27.82 -13.44
N LEU A 817 -39.98 -28.08 -12.77
CA LEU A 817 -40.95 -29.08 -13.17
C LEU A 817 -41.98 -28.49 -14.15
N ASN A 818 -42.50 -29.32 -15.03
CA ASN A 818 -43.68 -29.00 -15.82
C ASN A 818 -44.95 -29.44 -15.07
N GLU A 819 -46.11 -29.05 -15.58
CA GLU A 819 -47.40 -29.37 -14.95
C GLU A 819 -47.63 -30.87 -14.76
N THR A 820 -47.27 -31.68 -15.77
CA THR A 820 -47.47 -33.13 -15.76
C THR A 820 -46.69 -33.83 -14.66
N LEU A 821 -45.48 -33.36 -14.36
CA LEU A 821 -44.65 -33.90 -13.28
C LEU A 821 -44.99 -33.28 -11.92
N PHE A 822 -45.42 -32.02 -11.88
CA PHE A 822 -45.74 -31.31 -10.64
C PHE A 822 -47.08 -31.75 -10.02
N LYS A 823 -48.13 -31.91 -10.82
CA LYS A 823 -49.48 -32.24 -10.32
C LYS A 823 -49.53 -33.48 -9.41
N PRO A 824 -48.88 -34.61 -9.75
CA PRO A 824 -48.83 -35.77 -8.85
C PRO A 824 -48.12 -35.47 -7.51
N LEU A 825 -47.09 -34.62 -7.52
CA LEU A 825 -46.38 -34.25 -6.29
C LEU A 825 -47.26 -33.39 -5.40
N PHE A 826 -47.96 -32.41 -5.98
CA PHE A 826 -48.90 -31.56 -5.27
C PHE A 826 -49.99 -32.38 -4.59
N LEU A 827 -50.65 -33.27 -5.34
CA LEU A 827 -51.69 -34.13 -4.79
C LEU A 827 -51.15 -35.04 -3.70
N LYS A 828 -49.90 -35.51 -3.83
CA LYS A 828 -49.26 -36.30 -2.78
C LYS A 828 -48.94 -35.49 -1.52
N SER A 829 -48.52 -34.23 -1.66
CA SER A 829 -48.33 -33.32 -0.52
C SER A 829 -49.65 -33.02 0.19
N LEU A 830 -50.75 -32.88 -0.54
CA LEU A 830 -52.09 -32.70 0.02
C LEU A 830 -52.54 -33.96 0.79
N ASP A 831 -52.42 -35.13 0.17
CA ASP A 831 -52.72 -36.44 0.78
C ASP A 831 -51.89 -36.68 2.06
N TRP A 832 -50.61 -36.33 2.03
CA TRP A 832 -49.69 -36.37 3.19
C TRP A 832 -50.14 -35.47 4.34
N ALA A 833 -50.69 -34.29 4.04
CA ALA A 833 -51.12 -33.33 5.03
C ALA A 833 -52.50 -33.66 5.63
N THR A 834 -53.42 -34.24 4.85
CA THR A 834 -54.82 -34.44 5.26
C THR A 834 -55.16 -35.90 5.59
N THR A 835 -54.81 -36.86 4.73
CA THR A 835 -55.41 -38.20 4.74
C THR A 835 -54.51 -39.23 5.41
N GLU A 836 -53.18 -39.18 5.17
CA GLU A 836 -52.24 -40.19 5.71
C GLU A 836 -52.24 -40.28 7.24
N LEU A 837 -52.31 -39.14 7.94
CA LEU A 837 -52.33 -39.12 9.41
C LEU A 837 -53.69 -39.50 10.01
N GLN A 838 -54.79 -39.23 9.29
CA GLN A 838 -56.12 -39.68 9.69
C GLN A 838 -56.19 -41.21 9.66
N VAL A 839 -55.66 -41.83 8.60
CA VAL A 839 -55.53 -43.29 8.49
C VAL A 839 -54.61 -43.87 9.58
N ALA A 840 -53.53 -43.17 9.91
CA ALA A 840 -52.57 -43.59 10.94
C ALA A 840 -53.04 -43.35 12.40
N LYS A 841 -54.26 -42.80 12.62
CA LYS A 841 -54.81 -42.45 13.95
C LYS A 841 -53.85 -41.59 14.78
N ALA A 842 -53.19 -40.62 14.15
CA ALA A 842 -52.24 -39.73 14.82
C ALA A 842 -52.94 -38.78 15.81
N SER A 843 -52.15 -38.14 16.68
CA SER A 843 -52.62 -37.07 17.57
C SER A 843 -53.20 -35.90 16.78
N PHE A 844 -54.20 -35.22 17.34
CA PHE A 844 -54.74 -33.97 16.79
C PHE A 844 -53.64 -32.91 16.57
N LYS A 845 -52.65 -32.85 17.48
CA LYS A 845 -51.51 -31.91 17.35
C LYS A 845 -50.65 -32.23 16.11
N ASP A 846 -50.34 -33.51 15.90
CA ASP A 846 -49.54 -33.97 14.76
C ASP A 846 -50.20 -33.64 13.42
N MET A 847 -51.54 -33.76 13.36
CA MET A 847 -52.33 -33.37 12.18
C MET A 847 -52.23 -31.86 11.94
N GLN A 848 -52.35 -31.05 12.99
CA GLN A 848 -52.23 -29.60 12.88
C GLN A 848 -50.84 -29.14 12.44
N ASP A 849 -49.78 -29.77 12.95
CA ASP A 849 -48.40 -29.43 12.57
C ASP A 849 -48.15 -29.62 11.07
N ARG A 850 -48.65 -30.71 10.47
CA ARG A 850 -48.55 -30.91 9.01
C ARG A 850 -49.36 -29.90 8.22
N LEU A 851 -50.58 -29.61 8.67
CA LEU A 851 -51.45 -28.63 8.01
C LEU A 851 -50.82 -27.24 8.02
N ILE A 852 -50.22 -26.81 9.13
CA ILE A 852 -49.52 -25.52 9.21
C ILE A 852 -48.42 -25.43 8.14
N PHE A 853 -47.58 -26.46 8.04
CA PHE A 853 -46.55 -26.51 7.02
C PHE A 853 -47.14 -26.50 5.60
N PHE A 854 -48.18 -27.29 5.36
CA PHE A 854 -48.85 -27.35 4.06
C PHE A 854 -49.40 -25.99 3.64
N TYR A 855 -50.10 -25.26 4.51
CA TYR A 855 -50.63 -23.94 4.16
C TYR A 855 -49.53 -22.88 4.00
N LYS A 856 -48.42 -22.98 4.73
CA LYS A 856 -47.21 -22.17 4.44
C LYS A 856 -46.65 -22.46 3.05
N LEU A 857 -46.54 -23.73 2.68
CA LEU A 857 -46.13 -24.16 1.34
C LEU A 857 -47.12 -23.67 0.27
N MET A 858 -48.43 -23.78 0.50
CA MET A 858 -49.48 -23.26 -0.40
C MET A 858 -49.35 -21.76 -0.61
N ASN A 859 -49.11 -21.01 0.47
CA ASN A 859 -48.90 -19.57 0.41
C ASN A 859 -47.68 -19.18 -0.42
N ALA A 860 -46.59 -19.94 -0.32
CA ALA A 860 -45.39 -19.73 -1.14
C ALA A 860 -45.63 -20.10 -2.62
N LEU A 861 -46.34 -21.20 -2.88
CA LEU A 861 -46.73 -21.60 -4.24
C LEU A 861 -47.62 -20.54 -4.91
N LEU A 862 -48.64 -20.04 -4.21
CA LEU A 862 -49.54 -19.00 -4.71
C LEU A 862 -48.80 -17.68 -4.97
N GLU A 863 -47.83 -17.32 -4.12
CA GLU A 863 -47.06 -16.08 -4.30
C GLU A 863 -46.08 -16.15 -5.48
N GLN A 864 -45.42 -17.30 -5.67
CA GLN A 864 -44.39 -17.47 -6.70
C GLN A 864 -44.98 -17.81 -8.08
N LEU A 865 -46.02 -18.64 -8.15
CA LEU A 865 -46.63 -19.10 -9.40
C LEU A 865 -47.93 -18.36 -9.74
N LYS A 866 -48.53 -17.62 -8.80
CA LYS A 866 -49.74 -16.80 -8.99
C LYS A 866 -50.85 -17.62 -9.66
N SER A 867 -51.41 -17.11 -10.76
CA SER A 867 -52.54 -17.73 -11.47
C SER A 867 -52.26 -19.16 -11.94
N ILE A 868 -51.00 -19.56 -12.12
CA ILE A 868 -50.66 -20.93 -12.56
C ILE A 868 -51.03 -21.97 -11.49
N VAL A 869 -50.96 -21.63 -10.20
CA VAL A 869 -51.30 -22.55 -9.10
C VAL A 869 -52.74 -22.38 -8.62
N THR A 870 -53.40 -21.25 -8.89
CA THR A 870 -54.78 -21.01 -8.45
C THR A 870 -55.74 -22.18 -8.76
N PRO A 871 -55.72 -22.84 -9.95
CA PRO A 871 -56.55 -24.01 -10.22
C PRO A 871 -56.35 -25.19 -9.24
N TYR A 872 -55.14 -25.37 -8.72
CA TYR A 872 -54.80 -26.41 -7.76
C TYR A 872 -55.42 -26.18 -6.39
N TYR A 873 -55.72 -24.91 -6.05
CA TYR A 873 -56.44 -24.59 -4.83
C TYR A 873 -57.82 -25.25 -4.80
N GLY A 874 -58.42 -25.56 -5.96
CA GLY A 874 -59.66 -26.33 -6.07
C GLY A 874 -59.63 -27.70 -5.38
N TYR A 875 -58.46 -28.33 -5.24
CA TYR A 875 -58.30 -29.58 -4.47
C TYR A 875 -58.27 -29.35 -2.94
N VAL A 876 -58.05 -28.12 -2.50
CA VAL A 876 -57.88 -27.72 -1.10
C VAL A 876 -59.14 -27.06 -0.53
N VAL A 877 -60.01 -26.49 -1.37
CA VAL A 877 -61.22 -25.74 -0.99
C VAL A 877 -62.10 -26.50 0.00
N ASP A 878 -62.40 -27.78 -0.25
CA ASP A 878 -63.30 -28.56 0.62
C ASP A 878 -62.73 -28.69 2.04
N HIS A 879 -61.42 -28.90 2.16
CA HIS A 879 -60.74 -29.00 3.45
C HIS A 879 -60.71 -27.66 4.21
N VAL A 880 -60.55 -26.54 3.48
CA VAL A 880 -60.62 -25.19 4.07
C VAL A 880 -62.02 -24.91 4.62
N ILE A 881 -63.05 -25.22 3.83
CA ILE A 881 -64.46 -25.05 4.22
C ILE A 881 -64.78 -25.87 5.47
N GLU A 882 -64.37 -27.14 5.50
CA GLU A 882 -64.57 -28.01 6.66
C GLU A 882 -63.88 -27.45 7.91
N SER A 883 -62.63 -27.00 7.78
CA SER A 883 -61.84 -26.44 8.88
C SER A 883 -62.44 -25.13 9.42
N LEU A 884 -62.81 -24.19 8.54
CA LEU A 884 -63.46 -22.93 8.91
C LEU A 884 -64.83 -23.17 9.57
N THR A 885 -65.61 -24.10 9.04
CA THR A 885 -66.90 -24.50 9.64
C THR A 885 -66.68 -25.10 11.04
N GLY A 886 -65.61 -25.88 11.22
CA GLY A 886 -65.20 -26.41 12.53
C GLY A 886 -64.95 -25.32 13.56
N TYR A 887 -64.15 -24.30 13.21
CA TYR A 887 -63.88 -23.16 14.11
C TYR A 887 -65.17 -22.39 14.46
N ALA A 888 -66.04 -22.15 13.48
CA ALA A 888 -67.31 -21.45 13.71
C ALA A 888 -68.27 -22.26 14.60
N LYS A 889 -68.33 -23.59 14.44
CA LYS A 889 -69.14 -24.47 15.30
C LYS A 889 -68.61 -24.50 16.74
N GLN A 890 -67.30 -24.55 16.91
CA GLN A 890 -66.67 -24.51 18.24
C GLN A 890 -66.96 -23.19 18.96
N ALA A 891 -66.87 -22.06 18.25
CA ALA A 891 -67.21 -20.75 18.80
C ALA A 891 -68.68 -20.67 19.25
N LYS A 892 -69.61 -21.18 18.42
CA LYS A 892 -71.04 -21.23 18.77
C LYS A 892 -71.33 -22.15 19.96
N ALA A 893 -70.69 -23.31 20.04
CA ALA A 893 -70.84 -24.22 21.17
C ALA A 893 -70.33 -23.60 22.48
N ALA A 894 -69.22 -22.86 22.42
CA ALA A 894 -68.66 -22.15 23.58
C ALA A 894 -69.53 -20.98 24.06
N ALA A 895 -70.26 -20.32 23.15
CA ALA A 895 -71.21 -19.24 23.46
C ALA A 895 -72.56 -19.78 23.97
N ALA A 896 -72.97 -20.99 23.58
CA ALA A 896 -74.18 -21.63 24.10
C ALA A 896 -73.99 -22.17 25.53
N SER A 897 -72.80 -22.67 25.85
CA SER A 897 -72.48 -23.20 27.18
C SER A 897 -72.25 -22.13 28.27
N SER A 898 -72.41 -20.84 27.97
CA SER A 898 -72.27 -19.74 28.94
C SER A 898 -73.59 -19.27 29.54
N TYR A 899 -74.72 -19.88 29.16
CA TYR A 899 -76.08 -19.50 29.58
C TYR A 899 -76.84 -20.61 30.33
N GLU A 900 -76.23 -21.76 30.57
CA GLU A 900 -76.78 -22.76 31.50
C GLU A 900 -76.17 -22.50 32.89
N ASP A 901 -77.02 -21.98 33.78
CA ASP A 901 -76.74 -21.68 35.18
C ASP A 901 -76.19 -22.89 35.94
N ASP A 902 -75.27 -22.58 36.86
CA ASP A 902 -74.89 -23.39 38.02
C ASP A 902 -76.14 -23.91 38.76
N ASP A 903 -76.39 -25.22 38.75
CA ASP A 903 -77.05 -25.98 39.83
C ASP A 903 -77.17 -27.46 39.40
N ASP A 904 -76.09 -28.23 39.60
CA ASP A 904 -76.10 -29.67 39.99
C ASP A 904 -74.68 -30.26 39.82
N GLU A 905 -73.81 -30.00 40.80
CA GLU A 905 -72.71 -30.92 41.09
C GLU A 905 -73.31 -32.14 41.83
N GLU A 906 -73.37 -33.30 41.19
CA GLU A 906 -72.86 -34.56 41.76
C GLU A 906 -72.98 -35.74 40.76
N ASP A 907 -71.88 -36.50 40.69
CA ASP A 907 -71.78 -37.89 40.21
C ASP A 907 -71.90 -38.22 38.71
N SER A 908 -70.81 -37.98 37.96
CA SER A 908 -70.24 -39.06 37.13
C SER A 908 -68.72 -38.93 36.94
N LYS A 909 -67.98 -39.91 37.48
CA LYS A 909 -66.56 -40.14 37.19
C LYS A 909 -66.43 -40.76 35.80
N ASP A 910 -66.16 -39.92 34.80
CA ASP A 910 -65.53 -40.16 33.49
C ASP A 910 -66.21 -39.28 32.43
N GLY A 911 -65.77 -38.01 32.30
CA GLY A 911 -66.37 -37.10 31.33
C GLY A 911 -65.68 -35.73 31.24
N ALA A 912 -64.97 -35.52 30.13
CA ALA A 912 -64.64 -34.25 29.48
C ALA A 912 -64.63 -32.94 30.31
N VAL A 913 -63.48 -32.61 30.91
CA VAL A 913 -63.09 -31.21 31.15
C VAL A 913 -62.77 -30.58 29.78
N ILE A 914 -63.74 -29.89 29.18
CA ILE A 914 -63.57 -29.17 27.91
C ILE A 914 -62.66 -27.95 28.14
N LYS A 915 -61.36 -28.13 27.97
CA LYS A 915 -60.41 -27.01 27.91
C LYS A 915 -60.67 -26.19 26.65
N LYS A 916 -61.27 -25.00 26.80
CA LYS A 916 -61.33 -23.93 25.79
C LYS A 916 -59.91 -23.69 25.24
N LYS A 917 -59.69 -23.99 23.97
CA LYS A 917 -58.38 -23.88 23.29
C LYS A 917 -58.33 -22.56 22.52
N GLU A 918 -57.19 -21.87 22.58
CA GLU A 918 -56.88 -20.73 21.72
C GLU A 918 -57.07 -21.09 20.23
N MET A 919 -57.29 -20.08 19.38
CA MET A 919 -57.35 -20.33 17.94
C MET A 919 -55.96 -20.78 17.46
N ASP A 920 -55.88 -21.98 16.89
CA ASP A 920 -54.60 -22.63 16.59
C ASP A 920 -53.79 -21.89 15.51
N GLU A 921 -52.44 -22.03 15.53
CA GLU A 921 -51.47 -21.39 14.61
C GLU A 921 -51.79 -21.59 13.11
N LEU A 922 -52.63 -22.57 12.79
CA LEU A 922 -53.08 -22.91 11.43
C LEU A 922 -53.95 -21.83 10.78
N TRP A 923 -54.84 -21.19 11.53
CA TRP A 923 -55.89 -20.36 10.95
C TRP A 923 -55.36 -19.15 10.14
N PRO A 924 -54.36 -18.38 10.61
CA PRO A 924 -53.84 -17.25 9.83
C PRO A 924 -53.27 -17.67 8.48
N TRP A 925 -52.59 -18.82 8.41
CA TRP A 925 -52.02 -19.35 7.17
C TRP A 925 -53.10 -19.81 6.20
N MET A 926 -54.19 -20.38 6.70
CA MET A 926 -55.37 -20.73 5.90
C MET A 926 -56.01 -19.48 5.28
N ILE A 927 -56.31 -18.46 6.09
CA ILE A 927 -56.93 -17.21 5.61
C ILE A 927 -56.00 -16.48 4.64
N SER A 928 -54.70 -16.46 4.91
CA SER A 928 -53.69 -15.93 3.98
C SER A 928 -53.73 -16.65 2.63
N SER A 929 -53.89 -17.98 2.65
CA SER A 929 -53.94 -18.77 1.41
C SER A 929 -55.20 -18.52 0.61
N LEU A 930 -56.35 -18.32 1.26
CA LEU A 930 -57.59 -17.89 0.60
C LEU A 930 -57.42 -16.51 -0.01
N ASN A 931 -56.89 -15.54 0.75
CA ASN A 931 -56.66 -14.18 0.26
C ASN A 931 -55.73 -14.16 -0.96
N LYS A 932 -54.59 -14.86 -0.90
CA LYS A 932 -53.67 -14.99 -2.04
C LYS A 932 -54.31 -15.72 -3.23
N CYS A 933 -55.16 -16.71 -2.97
CA CYS A 933 -55.91 -17.40 -4.01
C CYS A 933 -56.90 -16.44 -4.71
N PHE A 934 -57.62 -15.61 -3.97
CA PHE A 934 -58.52 -14.59 -4.53
C PHE A 934 -57.75 -13.55 -5.35
N LEU A 935 -56.63 -13.06 -4.83
CA LEU A 935 -55.78 -12.04 -5.46
C LEU A 935 -55.20 -12.49 -6.82
N HIS A 936 -55.00 -13.79 -7.00
CA HIS A 936 -54.38 -14.36 -8.20
C HIS A 936 -55.35 -15.20 -9.05
N ASP A 937 -56.66 -15.08 -8.81
CA ASP A 937 -57.67 -15.76 -9.62
C ASP A 937 -57.97 -14.98 -10.90
N ASN A 938 -57.51 -15.52 -12.04
CA ASN A 938 -57.82 -15.01 -13.37
C ASN A 938 -58.72 -15.98 -14.17
N ASP A 939 -58.81 -17.24 -13.74
CA ASP A 939 -59.43 -18.32 -14.51
C ASP A 939 -60.87 -18.64 -14.03
N GLY A 940 -61.39 -17.83 -13.10
CA GLY A 940 -62.72 -18.03 -12.53
C GLY A 940 -62.80 -19.28 -11.66
N LEU A 941 -61.84 -19.48 -10.76
CA LEU A 941 -61.92 -20.55 -9.77
C LEU A 941 -63.15 -20.38 -8.87
N TRP A 942 -63.45 -19.14 -8.50
CA TRP A 942 -64.52 -18.76 -7.57
C TRP A 942 -65.85 -18.50 -8.27
N ASN A 943 -66.45 -19.58 -8.79
CA ASN A 943 -67.80 -19.55 -9.36
C ASN A 943 -68.90 -19.47 -8.28
N ALA A 944 -70.12 -19.11 -8.68
CA ALA A 944 -71.28 -18.99 -7.79
C ALA A 944 -71.45 -20.19 -6.84
N ASP A 945 -71.35 -21.43 -7.34
CA ASP A 945 -71.47 -22.66 -6.54
C ASP A 945 -70.43 -22.76 -5.40
N ARG A 946 -69.20 -22.30 -5.64
CA ARG A 946 -68.12 -22.35 -4.64
C ARG A 946 -68.21 -21.18 -3.68
N PHE A 947 -68.62 -20.02 -4.19
CA PHE A 947 -68.92 -18.86 -3.36
C PHE A 947 -70.03 -19.18 -2.35
N GLU A 948 -71.14 -19.78 -2.78
CA GLU A 948 -72.25 -20.17 -1.87
C GLU A 948 -71.77 -21.08 -0.74
N LYS A 949 -70.89 -22.03 -1.05
CA LYS A 949 -70.30 -22.94 -0.05
C LYS A 949 -69.32 -22.23 0.89
N LEU A 950 -68.58 -21.23 0.43
CA LEU A 950 -67.56 -20.53 1.24
C LEU A 950 -68.15 -19.38 2.06
N LEU A 951 -69.21 -18.73 1.58
CA LEU A 951 -69.76 -17.49 2.12
C LEU A 951 -69.97 -17.57 3.64
N HIS A 952 -70.77 -18.52 4.10
CA HIS A 952 -71.04 -18.66 5.53
C HIS A 952 -69.81 -19.11 6.33
N PRO A 953 -69.04 -20.15 5.93
CA PRO A 953 -67.82 -20.53 6.63
C PRO A 953 -66.81 -19.40 6.83
N LEU A 954 -66.64 -18.51 5.84
CA LEU A 954 -65.68 -17.41 5.91
C LEU A 954 -66.21 -16.21 6.71
N VAL A 955 -67.44 -15.75 6.45
CA VAL A 955 -68.02 -14.61 7.18
C VAL A 955 -68.24 -14.95 8.66
N ASN A 956 -68.63 -16.19 8.97
CA ASN A 956 -68.77 -16.61 10.37
C ASN A 956 -67.46 -16.67 11.15
N GLN A 957 -66.29 -16.49 10.52
CA GLN A 957 -65.04 -16.32 11.26
C GLN A 957 -65.00 -15.04 12.09
N LEU A 958 -65.82 -14.03 11.76
CA LEU A 958 -66.04 -12.85 12.62
C LEU A 958 -66.63 -13.23 13.99
N LEU A 959 -67.34 -14.35 14.07
CA LEU A 959 -67.92 -14.85 15.33
C LEU A 959 -66.92 -15.65 16.17
N VAL A 960 -65.75 -15.98 15.63
CA VAL A 960 -64.76 -16.82 16.32
C VAL A 960 -63.91 -15.93 17.23
N THR A 961 -64.48 -15.55 18.36
CA THR A 961 -63.76 -14.83 19.44
C THR A 961 -63.02 -15.87 20.28
N SER A 962 -61.69 -15.79 20.32
CA SER A 962 -60.88 -16.69 21.16
C SER A 962 -61.05 -16.28 22.63
N ASN A 963 -61.68 -17.14 23.44
CA ASN A 963 -61.95 -17.03 24.88
C ASN A 963 -62.96 -15.95 25.32
N GLN A 964 -64.10 -16.40 25.87
CA GLN A 964 -64.82 -15.69 26.93
C GLN A 964 -64.46 -16.35 28.27
N ALA A 965 -63.62 -15.68 29.06
CA ALA A 965 -63.54 -15.81 30.51
C ALA A 965 -62.82 -14.57 31.10
N VAL A 966 -63.63 -13.68 31.69
CA VAL A 966 -63.32 -12.73 32.78
C VAL A 966 -62.28 -11.61 32.52
N ASP A 967 -62.82 -10.38 32.55
CA ASP A 967 -62.21 -9.07 32.78
C ASP A 967 -60.83 -9.03 33.47
N VAL A 968 -59.75 -9.25 32.72
CA VAL A 968 -58.43 -8.73 33.09
C VAL A 968 -57.87 -7.89 31.94
N ALA A 969 -58.21 -6.60 31.98
CA ALA A 969 -57.47 -5.50 31.36
C ALA A 969 -57.09 -5.64 29.86
N GLY A 970 -58.08 -5.62 28.95
CA GLY A 970 -58.00 -5.04 27.59
C GLY A 970 -56.96 -5.59 26.59
N SER A 971 -56.07 -6.51 26.96
CA SER A 971 -54.97 -7.00 26.12
C SER A 971 -55.40 -8.07 25.11
N GLU A 972 -56.49 -8.78 25.37
CA GLU A 972 -56.95 -9.93 24.59
C GLU A 972 -57.74 -9.54 23.34
N TRP A 973 -58.61 -8.52 23.44
CA TRP A 973 -59.33 -7.96 22.28
C TRP A 973 -58.39 -7.35 21.24
N LYS A 974 -57.22 -6.88 21.67
CA LYS A 974 -56.17 -6.42 20.77
C LYS A 974 -55.63 -7.55 19.89
N SER A 975 -55.56 -8.78 20.40
CA SER A 975 -55.16 -9.96 19.61
C SER A 975 -56.21 -10.33 18.56
N TYR A 976 -57.49 -10.34 18.97
CA TYR A 976 -58.63 -10.53 18.07
C TYR A 976 -58.65 -9.44 16.97
N GLU A 977 -58.56 -8.18 17.35
CA GLU A 977 -58.58 -7.04 16.45
C GLU A 977 -57.39 -7.09 15.46
N ASN A 978 -56.18 -7.34 15.95
CA ASN A 978 -55.00 -7.50 15.11
C ASN A 978 -55.19 -8.62 14.08
N ARG A 979 -55.77 -9.75 14.51
CA ARG A 979 -56.02 -10.90 13.64
C ARG A 979 -57.07 -10.59 12.57
N MET A 980 -58.16 -9.92 12.93
CA MET A 980 -59.20 -9.51 11.99
C MET A 980 -58.66 -8.52 10.97
N ASN A 981 -57.97 -7.46 11.44
CA ASN A 981 -57.43 -6.41 10.58
C ASN A 981 -56.30 -6.92 9.67
N ALA A 982 -55.44 -7.83 10.17
CA ALA A 982 -54.31 -8.34 9.40
C ALA A 982 -54.70 -9.40 8.36
N TRP A 983 -55.68 -10.26 8.66
CA TRP A 983 -55.96 -11.45 7.85
C TRP A 983 -57.37 -11.48 7.26
N LEU A 984 -58.43 -11.39 8.08
CA LEU A 984 -59.80 -11.63 7.60
C LEU A 984 -60.40 -10.45 6.83
N VAL A 985 -60.23 -9.22 7.32
CA VAL A 985 -60.75 -8.01 6.67
C VAL A 985 -60.18 -7.87 5.25
N PRO A 986 -58.86 -7.95 5.02
CA PRO A 986 -58.31 -7.92 3.67
C PRO A 986 -58.77 -9.10 2.81
N CYS A 987 -58.96 -10.28 3.40
CA CYS A 987 -59.42 -11.48 2.70
C CYS A 987 -60.86 -11.34 2.19
N LEU A 988 -61.77 -10.80 3.00
CA LEU A 988 -63.15 -10.53 2.59
C LEU A 988 -63.21 -9.41 1.55
N GLY A 989 -62.44 -8.33 1.74
CA GLY A 989 -62.30 -7.27 0.75
C GLY A 989 -61.79 -7.79 -0.60
N GLN A 990 -60.78 -8.65 -0.58
CA GLN A 990 -60.25 -9.27 -1.80
C GLN A 990 -61.25 -10.25 -2.45
N LEU A 991 -62.02 -11.01 -1.66
CA LEU A 991 -63.11 -11.85 -2.18
C LEU A 991 -64.15 -11.01 -2.95
N ALA A 992 -64.57 -9.87 -2.40
CA ALA A 992 -65.52 -8.99 -3.05
C ALA A 992 -65.00 -8.48 -4.41
N VAL A 993 -63.72 -8.09 -4.49
CA VAL A 993 -63.05 -7.71 -5.74
C VAL A 993 -63.05 -8.87 -6.74
N THR A 994 -62.67 -10.08 -6.32
CA THR A 994 -62.58 -11.24 -7.21
C THR A 994 -63.94 -11.67 -7.78
N LEU A 995 -65.05 -11.49 -7.04
CA LEU A 995 -66.38 -11.86 -7.50
C LEU A 995 -66.91 -10.96 -8.63
N SER A 996 -66.60 -9.66 -8.60
CA SER A 996 -66.94 -8.68 -9.65
C SER A 996 -68.39 -8.80 -10.19
N ASN A 997 -69.36 -9.13 -9.33
CA ASN A 997 -70.74 -9.44 -9.72
C ASN A 997 -71.72 -9.01 -8.61
N ASP A 998 -72.57 -8.05 -8.94
CA ASP A 998 -73.61 -7.48 -8.07
C ASP A 998 -74.47 -8.57 -7.41
N ALA A 999 -74.84 -9.64 -8.13
CA ALA A 999 -75.70 -10.69 -7.60
C ALA A 999 -75.04 -11.48 -6.45
N LEU A 1000 -73.71 -11.58 -6.44
CA LEU A 1000 -72.93 -12.26 -5.40
C LEU A 1000 -72.50 -11.29 -4.30
N TRP A 1001 -72.39 -9.99 -4.61
CA TRP A 1001 -72.13 -8.96 -3.61
C TRP A 1001 -73.31 -8.77 -2.63
N LYS A 1002 -74.56 -8.87 -3.08
CA LYS A 1002 -75.74 -8.77 -2.19
C LYS A 1002 -75.69 -9.75 -1.01
N PRO A 1003 -75.60 -11.08 -1.22
CA PRO A 1003 -75.54 -12.02 -0.11
C PRO A 1003 -74.27 -11.85 0.73
N LEU A 1004 -73.14 -11.42 0.14
CA LEU A 1004 -71.91 -11.12 0.91
C LEU A 1004 -72.10 -9.93 1.85
N ASN A 1005 -72.57 -8.80 1.31
CA ASN A 1005 -72.81 -7.57 2.06
C ASN A 1005 -73.83 -7.81 3.16
N TYR A 1006 -74.97 -8.44 2.85
CA TYR A 1006 -76.01 -8.75 3.82
C TYR A 1006 -75.48 -9.62 4.97
N GLN A 1007 -74.69 -10.65 4.70
CA GLN A 1007 -74.13 -11.50 5.76
C GLN A 1007 -73.16 -10.75 6.68
N VAL A 1008 -72.39 -9.79 6.15
CA VAL A 1008 -71.51 -8.93 6.96
C VAL A 1008 -72.33 -7.93 7.78
N LEU A 1009 -73.36 -7.31 7.20
CA LEU A 1009 -74.27 -6.39 7.89
C LEU A 1009 -75.01 -7.08 9.05
N LEU A 1010 -75.41 -8.35 8.90
CA LEU A 1010 -75.96 -9.10 10.03
C LEU A 1010 -74.99 -9.22 11.21
N LYS A 1011 -73.67 -9.17 10.98
CA LYS A 1011 -72.66 -9.20 12.05
C LYS A 1011 -72.51 -7.88 12.79
N THR A 1012 -73.04 -6.78 12.26
CA THR A 1012 -73.09 -5.50 12.98
C THR A 1012 -74.18 -5.48 14.05
N ARG A 1013 -75.05 -6.50 14.13
CA ARG A 1013 -76.09 -6.63 15.16
C ARG A 1013 -75.73 -7.60 16.28
N GLU A 1014 -74.50 -8.08 16.32
CA GLU A 1014 -74.05 -9.02 17.35
C GLU A 1014 -73.83 -8.27 18.68
N ASP A 1015 -74.12 -8.93 19.80
CA ASP A 1015 -74.06 -8.32 21.15
C ASP A 1015 -72.65 -7.80 21.51
N ASN A 1016 -71.61 -8.44 20.96
CA ASN A 1016 -70.22 -8.08 21.23
C ASN A 1016 -69.73 -6.93 20.33
N LYS A 1017 -69.37 -5.81 20.96
CA LYS A 1017 -68.86 -4.61 20.26
C LYS A 1017 -67.67 -4.87 19.35
N GLN A 1018 -66.77 -5.79 19.69
CA GLN A 1018 -65.57 -6.06 18.88
C GLN A 1018 -65.90 -6.79 17.57
N ILE A 1019 -66.99 -7.58 17.57
CA ILE A 1019 -67.52 -8.19 16.36
C ILE A 1019 -68.15 -7.12 15.49
N ARG A 1020 -68.95 -6.21 16.07
CA ARG A 1020 -69.54 -5.06 15.36
C ARG A 1020 -68.48 -4.16 14.73
N LEU A 1021 -67.43 -3.80 15.48
CA LEU A 1021 -66.27 -3.04 14.98
C LEU A 1021 -65.57 -3.75 13.81
N SER A 1022 -65.36 -5.06 13.91
CA SER A 1022 -64.70 -5.82 12.83
C SER A 1022 -65.58 -5.92 11.59
N ALA A 1023 -66.89 -6.11 11.75
CA ALA A 1023 -67.85 -6.10 10.65
C ALA A 1023 -67.91 -4.74 9.95
N LEU A 1024 -67.89 -3.63 10.72
CA LEU A 1024 -67.76 -2.27 10.19
C LEU A 1024 -66.45 -2.06 9.42
N LYS A 1025 -65.33 -2.61 9.89
CA LYS A 1025 -64.06 -2.55 9.14
C LYS A 1025 -64.09 -3.36 7.84
N VAL A 1026 -64.79 -4.51 7.81
CA VAL A 1026 -65.03 -5.25 6.55
C VAL A 1026 -65.85 -4.40 5.59
N LEU A 1027 -66.93 -3.77 6.08
CA LEU A 1027 -67.76 -2.88 5.28
C LEU A 1027 -66.94 -1.70 4.74
N GLN A 1028 -66.12 -1.07 5.58
CA GLN A 1028 -65.17 -0.03 5.19
C GLN A 1028 -64.22 -0.50 4.08
N GLU A 1029 -63.68 -1.73 4.20
CA GLU A 1029 -62.78 -2.31 3.20
C GLU A 1029 -63.48 -2.58 1.86
N PHE A 1030 -64.77 -2.97 1.87
CA PHE A 1030 -65.56 -3.10 0.63
C PHE A 1030 -65.66 -1.77 -0.11
N TYR A 1031 -66.08 -0.70 0.58
CA TYR A 1031 -66.16 0.63 -0.05
C TYR A 1031 -64.80 1.17 -0.47
N LYS A 1032 -63.73 0.95 0.31
CA LYS A 1032 -62.38 1.39 -0.07
C LYS A 1032 -61.82 0.69 -1.31
N ARG A 1033 -62.12 -0.61 -1.49
CA ARG A 1033 -61.58 -1.39 -2.62
C ARG A 1033 -62.42 -1.32 -3.88
N LEU A 1034 -63.75 -1.32 -3.74
CA LEU A 1034 -64.69 -1.34 -4.87
C LEU A 1034 -65.20 0.06 -5.23
N GLY A 1035 -65.11 1.04 -4.32
CA GLY A 1035 -65.44 2.44 -4.58
C GLY A 1035 -66.86 2.65 -5.08
N GLU A 1036 -66.99 3.32 -6.23
CA GLU A 1036 -68.28 3.68 -6.84
C GLU A 1036 -69.13 2.47 -7.22
N GLU A 1037 -68.51 1.34 -7.60
CA GLU A 1037 -69.23 0.13 -8.03
C GLU A 1037 -70.05 -0.48 -6.89
N PHE A 1038 -69.60 -0.32 -5.65
CA PHE A 1038 -70.29 -0.88 -4.47
C PHE A 1038 -71.46 -0.01 -3.99
N LEU A 1039 -71.60 1.23 -4.48
CA LEU A 1039 -72.69 2.14 -4.11
C LEU A 1039 -74.08 1.59 -4.49
N ILE A 1040 -74.16 0.63 -5.40
CA ILE A 1040 -75.42 -0.06 -5.76
C ILE A 1040 -76.05 -0.73 -4.53
N LEU A 1041 -75.24 -1.14 -3.54
CA LEU A 1041 -75.68 -1.79 -2.30
C LEU A 1041 -75.82 -0.84 -1.12
N LEU A 1042 -75.60 0.46 -1.34
CA LEU A 1042 -75.76 1.50 -0.32
C LEU A 1042 -77.18 1.54 0.27
N PRO A 1043 -78.28 1.42 -0.52
CA PRO A 1043 -79.64 1.43 0.06
C PRO A 1043 -79.88 0.31 1.08
N GLU A 1044 -79.26 -0.85 0.90
CA GLU A 1044 -79.35 -1.99 1.83
C GLU A 1044 -78.47 -1.80 3.07
N THR A 1045 -77.44 -0.94 2.97
CA THR A 1045 -76.46 -0.66 4.02
C THR A 1045 -76.93 0.46 4.96
N ILE A 1046 -77.67 1.46 4.44
CA ILE A 1046 -78.13 2.64 5.20
C ILE A 1046 -78.87 2.29 6.50
N PRO A 1047 -79.84 1.35 6.53
CA PRO A 1047 -80.57 1.04 7.76
C PRO A 1047 -79.67 0.53 8.89
N PHE A 1048 -78.62 -0.22 8.56
CA PHE A 1048 -77.66 -0.74 9.54
C PHE A 1048 -76.70 0.35 10.01
N LEU A 1049 -76.29 1.27 9.14
CA LEU A 1049 -75.47 2.43 9.54
C LEU A 1049 -76.26 3.37 10.47
N ALA A 1050 -77.56 3.57 10.22
CA ALA A 1050 -78.42 4.36 11.10
C ALA A 1050 -78.50 3.75 12.51
N GLU A 1051 -78.70 2.42 12.57
CA GLU A 1051 -78.71 1.66 13.84
C GLU A 1051 -77.38 1.77 14.59
N LEU A 1052 -76.24 1.71 13.89
CA LEU A 1052 -74.90 1.79 14.51
C LEU A 1052 -74.48 3.22 14.90
N MET A 1053 -75.10 4.25 14.33
CA MET A 1053 -74.94 5.63 14.79
C MET A 1053 -75.60 5.85 16.15
N GLU A 1054 -76.58 5.02 16.52
CA GLU A 1054 -77.26 5.03 17.82
C GLU A 1054 -76.70 3.94 18.77
N ASP A 1055 -75.53 3.36 18.47
CA ASP A 1055 -74.91 2.30 19.29
C ASP A 1055 -74.49 2.82 20.67
N ASP A 1056 -74.64 1.98 21.70
CA ASP A 1056 -74.30 2.33 23.09
C ASP A 1056 -72.78 2.50 23.31
N ASP A 1057 -71.92 1.95 22.44
CA ASP A 1057 -70.46 2.05 22.55
C ASP A 1057 -69.86 3.12 21.62
N HIS A 1058 -69.17 4.10 22.23
CA HIS A 1058 -68.56 5.23 21.53
C HIS A 1058 -67.49 4.84 20.49
N GLU A 1059 -66.80 3.69 20.63
CA GLU A 1059 -65.81 3.26 19.62
C GLU A 1059 -66.51 2.80 18.33
N VAL A 1060 -67.68 2.15 18.46
CA VAL A 1060 -68.50 1.70 17.32
C VAL A 1060 -69.11 2.91 16.62
N GLU A 1061 -69.66 3.87 17.36
CA GLU A 1061 -70.22 5.09 16.82
C GLU A 1061 -69.16 5.89 16.03
N ALA A 1062 -67.97 6.10 16.63
CA ALA A 1062 -66.88 6.84 16.00
C ALA A 1062 -66.39 6.17 14.69
N LEU A 1063 -66.27 4.83 14.68
CA LEU A 1063 -65.91 4.12 13.46
C LEU A 1063 -67.03 4.19 12.41
N THR A 1064 -68.30 4.12 12.82
CA THR A 1064 -69.45 4.25 11.91
C THR A 1064 -69.45 5.62 11.22
N GLN A 1065 -69.21 6.70 11.97
CA GLN A 1065 -69.04 8.04 11.40
C GLN A 1065 -67.88 8.11 10.40
N GLN A 1066 -66.77 7.42 10.68
CA GLN A 1066 -65.63 7.33 9.76
C GLN A 1066 -65.99 6.56 8.49
N VAL A 1067 -66.71 5.43 8.59
CA VAL A 1067 -67.17 4.67 7.42
C VAL A 1067 -68.14 5.49 6.58
N ILE A 1068 -69.06 6.24 7.21
CA ILE A 1068 -69.96 7.17 6.52
C ILE A 1068 -69.15 8.21 5.76
N ALA A 1069 -68.16 8.84 6.39
CA ALA A 1069 -67.29 9.82 5.74
C ALA A 1069 -66.54 9.20 4.54
N ASP A 1070 -66.02 7.97 4.68
CA ASP A 1070 -65.37 7.25 3.58
C ASP A 1070 -66.36 6.98 2.41
N ILE A 1071 -67.62 6.63 2.70
CA ILE A 1071 -68.65 6.43 1.67
C ILE A 1071 -69.05 7.76 1.01
N GLU A 1072 -69.18 8.84 1.78
CA GLU A 1072 -69.53 10.18 1.27
C GLU A 1072 -68.50 10.70 0.25
N VAL A 1073 -67.21 10.32 0.39
CA VAL A 1073 -66.17 10.63 -0.60
C VAL A 1073 -66.48 10.02 -1.96
N TYR A 1074 -66.95 8.77 -2.01
CA TYR A 1074 -67.32 8.10 -3.27
C TYR A 1074 -68.70 8.53 -3.78
N LEU A 1075 -69.63 8.87 -2.88
CA LEU A 1075 -70.97 9.35 -3.23
C LEU A 1075 -70.98 10.80 -3.75
N GLY A 1076 -69.99 11.63 -3.35
CA GLY A 1076 -69.89 13.04 -3.73
C GLY A 1076 -70.89 13.97 -3.02
N GLY A 1077 -71.52 13.50 -1.94
CA GLY A 1077 -72.52 14.26 -1.18
C GLY A 1077 -72.83 13.62 0.17
N SER A 1078 -73.45 14.38 1.08
CA SER A 1078 -73.68 13.90 2.45
C SER A 1078 -74.84 12.88 2.55
N LEU A 1079 -74.58 11.82 3.32
CA LEU A 1079 -75.51 10.75 3.66
C LEU A 1079 -76.52 11.13 4.74
N GLN A 1080 -76.33 12.26 5.44
CA GLN A 1080 -77.23 12.74 6.50
C GLN A 1080 -78.69 12.87 6.06
N LYS A 1081 -78.94 13.10 4.77
CA LYS A 1081 -80.30 13.20 4.20
C LYS A 1081 -81.09 11.89 4.20
N TYR A 1082 -80.42 10.74 4.36
CA TYR A 1082 -81.02 9.41 4.32
C TYR A 1082 -81.18 8.78 5.72
N PHE A 1083 -80.71 9.44 6.77
CA PHE A 1083 -80.82 9.00 8.17
C PHE A 1083 -82.01 9.65 8.92
N HIS A 1084 -82.91 10.32 8.19
CA HIS A 1084 -84.07 11.04 8.72
C HIS A 1084 -85.40 10.47 8.24
#